data_AF-A0A1Q7YPD6-F1
#
_entry.id   AF-A0A1Q7YPD6-F1
#
_cell.length_a   1.000
_cell.length_b   1.000
_cell.length_c   1.000
_cell.angle_alpha   90.00
_cell.angle_beta   90.00
_cell.angle_gamma   90.00
#
_symmetry.space_group_name_H-M   'P 1'
#
loop_
_entity.id
_entity.type
_entity.pdbx_description
1 polymer ?
#
loop_
_entity_poly.entity_id
_entity_poly.type
_entity_poly.pdbx_seq_one_letter_code
_entity_poly.pdbx_strand_id
1 'polypeptide(L)'
;MTIGKKLYAGFGLILGLLLILIFVNIVAGWMAKSARTDASAAFDSKSTVESVRYQIMLNRLNMNDFLLSGDPRDEEKVNKGLTDISDLIKRGESQTSSDAVRTALIQVESTEASWADNFAKPLMAKRHQVDSGDATVSDLQIFYLQKDPSSWLTKSSVVLDQSIADISKFLEQTTKSANTAGAVSGFVTVGGTLIALLVGGFVAFYTARSITEPLTHLMTVTREIGDSGDLDQNIDIHRTDEIGALATTFNNMVAYLKEMATVSMAVAEGDLTVEVTPRSKRDTLGNAFLRMSHGLQQLVRTTRDSAGQVSAGSNQVAGAADESAKVSVQASSAIEEVSSTMHEMSINVQNVVKNTQVQASSVAETSASIDQMVTSIQRVADTAKVLLDIANRSREEVVTGIQTMEKATDGLNRTNQSIQASAEIINIHGHRADDIGKIIEVIDDLAEQTNLLALNAAIEAARAGEHGLGFAVVADEVRKLAEKSTQSTKEIADLIQSIQREARQAVENMERSTRIVEEGLNLGNDLGSALHKISNVVTEVYKFSQEIGAATNEQSIGSAQIAKATSRLTEITQEINSAVEEQASGAQAVVRAMDKMRELVQQSASSSTELSAAAEQMLKLSRHLLDSMDRFILDRSNQPHSRRGDVYGKRRGSQGDREQEPEYAELARS
;
A
#
# COMPACT_ATOMS: atom_id res chain seq x y z
N MET A 1 -28.63 88.91 22.21
CA MET A 1 -29.91 88.49 22.85
C MET A 1 -30.13 87.05 22.42
N THR A 2 -30.16 86.11 23.36
CA THR A 2 -30.29 84.68 23.05
C THR A 2 -31.56 84.45 22.22
N ILE A 3 -31.53 83.45 21.33
CA ILE A 3 -32.68 83.08 20.48
C ILE A 3 -33.95 82.92 21.36
N GLY A 4 -33.80 82.35 22.56
CA GLY A 4 -34.88 82.19 23.53
C GLY A 4 -35.59 83.49 23.93
N LYS A 5 -34.88 84.57 24.28
CA LYS A 5 -35.53 85.82 24.75
C LYS A 5 -36.30 86.55 23.65
N LYS A 6 -35.93 86.36 22.38
CA LYS A 6 -36.67 86.91 21.22
C LYS A 6 -37.90 86.08 20.87
N LEU A 7 -37.85 84.75 21.07
CA LEU A 7 -39.01 83.88 20.89
C LEU A 7 -40.10 84.08 21.96
N TYR A 8 -39.75 84.28 23.24
CA TYR A 8 -40.75 84.41 24.31
C TYR A 8 -41.68 85.64 24.16
N ALA A 9 -41.17 86.78 23.72
CA ALA A 9 -41.98 87.99 23.52
C ALA A 9 -42.93 87.89 22.31
N GLY A 10 -42.52 87.19 21.23
CA GLY A 10 -43.35 86.94 20.05
C GLY A 10 -44.41 85.86 20.26
N PHE A 11 -44.07 84.78 20.97
CA PHE A 11 -45.02 83.70 21.28
C PHE A 11 -46.04 84.08 22.34
N GLY A 12 -45.70 84.93 23.32
CA GLY A 12 -46.63 85.35 24.37
C GLY A 12 -47.86 86.10 23.86
N LEU A 13 -47.70 86.91 22.81
CA LEU A 13 -48.78 87.69 22.20
C LEU A 13 -49.69 86.82 21.31
N ILE A 14 -49.12 85.79 20.66
CA ILE A 14 -49.85 84.81 19.85
C ILE A 14 -50.62 83.82 20.75
N LEU A 15 -50.05 83.40 21.89
CA LEU A 15 -50.68 82.48 22.83
C LEU A 15 -51.93 83.09 23.49
N GLY A 16 -51.90 84.39 23.81
CA GLY A 16 -53.05 85.11 24.37
C GLY A 16 -54.26 85.17 23.43
N LEU A 17 -54.03 85.36 22.13
CA LEU A 17 -55.08 85.36 21.10
C LEU A 17 -55.65 83.95 20.84
N LEU A 18 -54.81 82.91 20.91
CA LEU A 18 -55.24 81.52 20.76
C LEU A 18 -56.11 81.04 21.93
N LEU A 19 -55.80 81.44 23.17
CA LEU A 19 -56.60 81.06 24.34
C LEU A 19 -58.04 81.63 24.30
N ILE A 20 -58.21 82.85 23.78
CA ILE A 20 -59.54 83.46 23.58
C ILE A 20 -60.34 82.68 22.53
N LEU A 21 -59.70 82.27 21.43
CA LEU A 21 -60.34 81.48 20.37
C LEU A 21 -60.74 80.07 20.81
N ILE A 22 -59.92 79.43 21.66
CA ILE A 22 -60.21 78.13 22.25
C ILE A 22 -61.40 78.23 23.22
N PHE A 23 -61.46 79.29 24.04
CA PHE A 23 -62.56 79.51 24.97
C PHE A 23 -63.92 79.67 24.25
N VAL A 24 -63.96 80.43 23.15
CA VAL A 24 -65.18 80.60 22.34
C VAL A 24 -65.62 79.28 21.67
N ASN A 25 -64.68 78.47 21.19
CA ASN A 25 -65.00 77.17 20.57
C ASN A 25 -65.50 76.12 21.58
N ILE A 26 -64.98 76.12 22.81
CA ILE A 26 -65.44 75.19 23.85
C ILE A 26 -66.88 75.49 24.26
N VAL A 27 -67.25 76.77 24.42
CA VAL A 27 -68.62 77.18 24.77
C VAL A 27 -69.61 76.84 23.64
N ALA A 28 -69.24 77.10 22.38
CA ALA A 28 -70.06 76.73 21.22
C ALA A 28 -70.25 75.21 21.08
N GLY A 29 -69.18 74.43 21.32
CA GLY A 29 -69.21 72.97 21.28
C GLY A 29 -70.09 72.35 22.38
N TRP A 30 -70.09 72.93 23.58
CA TRP A 30 -70.98 72.51 24.67
C TRP A 30 -72.45 72.76 24.35
N MET A 31 -72.81 73.94 23.82
CA MET A 31 -74.17 74.24 23.38
C MET A 31 -74.66 73.31 22.26
N ALA A 32 -73.82 73.05 21.26
CA ALA A 32 -74.17 72.17 20.15
C ALA A 32 -74.37 70.71 20.59
N LYS A 33 -73.55 70.23 21.55
CA LYS A 33 -73.69 68.87 22.09
C LYS A 33 -74.98 68.71 22.89
N SER A 34 -75.33 69.68 23.74
CA SER A 34 -76.58 69.68 24.52
C SER A 34 -77.82 69.66 23.61
N ALA A 35 -77.85 70.51 22.57
CA ALA A 35 -78.97 70.54 21.62
C ALA A 35 -79.14 69.22 20.84
N ARG A 36 -78.05 68.48 20.61
CA ARG A 36 -78.06 67.21 19.89
C ARG A 36 -78.58 66.05 20.75
N THR A 37 -78.29 66.06 22.05
CA THR A 37 -78.87 65.11 23.01
C THR A 37 -80.38 65.35 23.20
N ASP A 38 -80.83 66.61 23.26
CA ASP A 38 -82.26 66.93 23.41
C ASP A 38 -83.07 66.56 22.16
N ALA A 39 -82.51 66.76 20.97
CA ALA A 39 -83.13 66.31 19.71
C ALA A 39 -83.23 64.77 19.61
N SER A 40 -82.25 64.02 20.14
CA SER A 40 -82.29 62.55 20.16
C SER A 40 -83.42 62.02 21.05
N ALA A 41 -83.57 62.55 22.26
CA ALA A 41 -84.63 62.14 23.18
C ALA A 41 -86.06 62.45 22.64
N ALA A 42 -86.21 63.56 21.91
CA ALA A 42 -87.46 63.90 21.24
C ALA A 42 -87.78 62.94 20.07
N PHE A 43 -86.75 62.45 19.36
CA PHE A 43 -86.92 61.46 18.29
C PHE A 43 -87.39 60.10 18.83
N ASP A 44 -86.78 59.63 19.93
CA ASP A 44 -87.18 58.37 20.59
C ASP A 44 -88.61 58.44 21.14
N SER A 45 -89.00 59.59 21.70
CA SER A 45 -90.39 59.84 22.12
C SER A 45 -91.37 59.75 20.95
N LYS A 46 -91.03 60.32 19.79
CA LYS A 46 -91.87 60.24 18.57
C LYS A 46 -92.04 58.79 18.11
N SER A 47 -90.96 58.03 18.07
CA SER A 47 -91.00 56.62 17.66
C SER A 47 -91.88 55.77 18.57
N THR A 48 -91.90 56.07 19.87
CA THR A 48 -92.75 55.35 20.84
C THR A 48 -94.23 55.67 20.65
N VAL A 49 -94.57 56.95 20.45
CA VAL A 49 -95.96 57.38 20.19
C VAL A 49 -96.52 56.76 18.91
N GLU A 50 -95.71 56.67 17.85
CA GLU A 50 -96.08 55.97 16.61
C GLU A 50 -96.27 54.46 16.82
N SER A 51 -95.44 53.84 17.66
CA SER A 51 -95.57 52.41 17.99
C SER A 51 -96.86 52.14 18.77
N VAL A 52 -97.24 53.02 19.70
CA VAL A 52 -98.53 52.97 20.41
C VAL A 52 -99.69 53.10 19.43
N ARG A 53 -99.64 54.08 18.51
CA ARG A 53 -100.64 54.24 17.44
C ARG A 53 -100.81 52.97 16.62
N TYR A 54 -99.70 52.39 16.17
CA TYR A 54 -99.71 51.16 15.38
C TYR A 54 -100.33 49.99 16.16
N GLN A 55 -99.97 49.83 17.44
CA GLN A 55 -100.52 48.76 18.27
C GLN A 55 -102.03 48.92 18.52
N ILE A 56 -102.54 50.15 18.67
CA ILE A 56 -103.99 50.39 18.75
C ILE A 56 -104.68 49.92 17.48
N MET A 57 -104.14 50.26 16.30
CA MET A 57 -104.69 49.80 15.02
C MET A 57 -104.67 48.28 14.89
N LEU A 58 -103.58 47.62 15.29
CA LEU A 58 -103.49 46.17 15.34
C LEU A 58 -104.52 45.56 16.29
N ASN A 59 -104.74 46.15 17.47
CA ASN A 59 -105.74 45.67 18.42
C ASN A 59 -107.16 45.77 17.84
N ARG A 60 -107.47 46.84 17.11
CA ARG A 60 -108.76 46.98 16.41
C ARG A 60 -108.89 45.96 15.27
N LEU A 61 -107.82 45.71 14.52
CA LEU A 61 -107.79 44.73 13.44
C LEU A 61 -108.00 43.31 13.97
N ASN A 62 -107.18 42.90 14.95
CA ASN A 62 -107.28 41.58 15.59
C ASN A 62 -108.68 41.37 16.20
N MET A 63 -109.28 42.41 16.77
CA MET A 63 -110.65 42.35 17.27
C MET A 63 -111.65 42.08 16.14
N ASN A 64 -111.54 42.81 15.03
CA ASN A 64 -112.42 42.61 13.89
C ASN A 64 -112.24 41.21 13.27
N ASP A 65 -111.01 40.74 13.16
CA ASP A 65 -110.71 39.39 12.66
C ASP A 65 -111.34 38.31 13.55
N PHE A 66 -111.23 38.45 14.88
CA PHE A 66 -111.88 37.54 15.82
C PHE A 66 -113.42 37.58 15.70
N LEU A 67 -114.02 38.75 15.50
CA LEU A 67 -115.47 38.87 15.31
C LEU A 67 -115.96 38.24 14.00
N LEU A 68 -115.10 38.12 12.99
CA LEU A 68 -115.41 37.46 11.73
C LEU A 68 -115.20 35.95 11.83
N SER A 69 -114.05 35.52 12.36
CA SER A 69 -113.62 34.12 12.36
C SER A 69 -114.21 33.30 13.52
N GLY A 70 -114.30 33.87 14.72
CA GLY A 70 -114.55 33.14 15.97
C GLY A 70 -113.42 32.18 16.36
N ASP A 71 -112.24 32.24 15.72
CA ASP A 71 -111.12 31.32 16.00
C ASP A 71 -110.45 31.68 17.34
N PRO A 72 -110.24 30.72 18.26
CA PRO A 72 -109.54 30.96 19.53
C PRO A 72 -108.15 31.57 19.38
N ARG A 73 -107.46 31.33 18.25
CA ARG A 73 -106.14 31.91 17.97
C ARG A 73 -106.21 33.41 17.73
N ASP A 74 -107.32 33.90 17.20
CA ASP A 74 -107.52 35.34 16.99
C ASP A 74 -107.92 36.03 18.30
N GLU A 75 -108.65 35.33 19.19
CA GLU A 75 -108.89 35.78 20.58
C GLU A 75 -107.58 35.93 21.37
N GLU A 76 -106.65 34.98 21.24
CA GLU A 76 -105.34 35.08 21.89
C GLU A 76 -104.56 36.31 21.42
N LYS A 77 -104.59 36.61 20.11
CA LYS A 77 -103.98 37.82 19.55
C LYS A 77 -104.62 39.10 20.08
N VAL A 78 -105.94 39.10 20.29
CA VAL A 78 -106.66 40.23 20.90
C VAL A 78 -106.23 40.42 22.35
N ASN A 79 -106.22 39.36 23.16
CA ASN A 79 -105.83 39.42 24.57
C ASN A 79 -104.36 39.80 24.74
N LYS A 80 -103.47 39.28 23.89
CA LYS A 80 -102.07 39.67 23.85
C LYS A 80 -101.92 41.13 23.46
N GLY A 81 -102.61 41.58 22.41
CA GLY A 81 -102.60 42.97 21.99
C GLY A 81 -103.09 43.96 23.05
N LEU A 82 -104.09 43.57 23.85
CA LEU A 82 -104.57 44.32 25.03
C LEU A 82 -103.52 44.44 26.14
N THR A 83 -102.61 43.46 26.26
CA THR A 83 -101.50 43.51 27.23
C THR A 83 -100.33 44.32 26.66
N ASP A 84 -99.96 44.06 25.41
CA ASP A 84 -98.84 44.71 24.72
C ASP A 84 -99.00 46.23 24.65
N ILE A 85 -100.24 46.73 24.48
CA ILE A 85 -100.50 48.17 24.44
C ILE A 85 -100.23 48.86 25.79
N SER A 86 -100.60 48.24 26.93
CA SER A 86 -100.32 48.81 28.25
C SER A 86 -98.82 48.81 28.55
N ASP A 87 -98.12 47.73 28.19
CA ASP A 87 -96.65 47.65 28.36
C ASP A 87 -95.90 48.62 27.44
N LEU A 88 -96.39 48.87 26.23
CA LEU A 88 -95.85 49.89 25.32
C LEU A 88 -96.06 51.29 25.88
N ILE A 89 -97.26 51.59 26.38
CA ILE A 89 -97.57 52.91 26.96
C ILE A 89 -96.72 53.17 28.21
N LYS A 90 -96.64 52.22 29.17
CA LYS A 90 -95.81 52.36 30.37
C LYS A 90 -94.32 52.57 30.07
N ARG A 91 -93.80 51.86 29.05
CA ARG A 91 -92.43 52.08 28.57
C ARG A 91 -92.28 53.50 28.02
N GLY A 92 -93.20 53.95 27.18
CA GLY A 92 -93.21 55.31 26.65
C GLY A 92 -93.30 56.40 27.73
N GLU A 93 -94.10 56.19 28.78
CA GLU A 93 -94.18 57.10 29.91
C GLU A 93 -92.85 57.23 30.68
N SER A 94 -92.18 56.10 30.93
CA SER A 94 -90.91 56.08 31.65
C SER A 94 -89.74 56.66 30.83
N GLN A 95 -89.83 56.59 29.51
CA GLN A 95 -88.75 56.97 28.60
C GLN A 95 -88.89 58.39 28.04
N THR A 96 -90.09 58.98 28.09
CA THR A 96 -90.28 60.34 27.58
C THR A 96 -89.89 61.39 28.63
N SER A 97 -89.06 62.34 28.19
CA SER A 97 -88.66 63.52 28.96
C SER A 97 -89.65 64.68 28.84
N SER A 98 -90.68 64.56 27.99
CA SER A 98 -91.68 65.61 27.77
C SER A 98 -92.94 65.34 28.58
N ASP A 99 -93.25 66.25 29.52
CA ASP A 99 -94.46 66.16 30.35
C ASP A 99 -95.75 66.17 29.51
N ALA A 100 -95.75 66.87 28.36
CA ALA A 100 -96.88 66.89 27.44
C ALA A 100 -97.13 65.51 26.79
N VAL A 101 -96.07 64.85 26.34
CA VAL A 101 -96.15 63.52 25.72
C VAL A 101 -96.53 62.45 26.75
N ARG A 102 -95.99 62.56 27.98
CA ARG A 102 -96.36 61.67 29.08
C ARG A 102 -97.85 61.78 29.41
N THR A 103 -98.37 63.00 29.50
CA THR A 103 -99.80 63.25 29.77
C THR A 103 -100.69 62.68 28.65
N ALA A 104 -100.28 62.82 27.39
CA ALA A 104 -100.99 62.26 26.26
C ALA A 104 -101.02 60.72 26.27
N LEU A 105 -99.90 60.07 26.60
CA LEU A 105 -99.83 58.61 26.72
C LEU A 105 -100.73 58.09 27.85
N ILE A 106 -100.76 58.74 29.01
CA ILE A 106 -101.67 58.42 30.12
C ILE A 106 -103.14 58.53 29.68
N GLN A 107 -103.48 59.58 28.92
CA GLN A 107 -104.82 59.78 28.41
C GLN A 107 -105.23 58.69 27.40
N VAL A 108 -104.28 58.25 26.57
CA VAL A 108 -104.47 57.14 25.63
C VAL A 108 -104.61 55.81 26.40
N GLU A 109 -103.81 55.56 27.44
CA GLU A 109 -103.94 54.37 28.29
C GLU A 109 -105.35 54.29 28.90
N SER A 110 -105.83 55.39 29.48
CA SER A 110 -107.19 55.45 30.04
C SER A 110 -108.27 55.20 28.99
N THR A 111 -108.09 55.73 27.77
CA THR A 111 -109.04 55.54 26.67
C THR A 111 -109.04 54.10 26.16
N GLU A 112 -107.87 53.48 26.00
CA GLU A 112 -107.73 52.09 25.56
C GLU A 112 -108.15 51.09 26.63
N ALA A 113 -107.89 51.34 27.91
CA ALA A 113 -108.42 50.55 29.02
C ALA A 113 -109.95 50.61 29.05
N SER A 114 -110.54 51.80 28.87
CA SER A 114 -111.99 51.93 28.75
C SER A 114 -112.53 51.19 27.52
N TRP A 115 -111.82 51.18 26.39
CA TRP A 115 -112.23 50.40 25.23
C TRP A 115 -112.16 48.89 25.51
N ALA A 116 -111.09 48.44 26.18
CA ALA A 116 -110.89 47.05 26.54
C ALA A 116 -112.02 46.52 27.43
N ASP A 117 -112.36 47.26 28.49
CA ASP A 117 -113.30 46.81 29.51
C ASP A 117 -114.76 47.05 29.14
N ASN A 118 -115.09 48.17 28.48
CA ASN A 118 -116.48 48.53 28.18
C ASN A 118 -116.95 48.09 26.79
N PHE A 119 -116.02 47.72 25.91
CA PHE A 119 -116.35 47.34 24.53
C PHE A 119 -115.73 46.00 24.14
N ALA A 120 -114.41 45.87 24.13
CA ALA A 120 -113.71 44.69 23.63
C ALA A 120 -114.12 43.39 24.37
N LYS A 121 -113.91 43.32 25.69
CA LYS A 121 -114.21 42.10 26.48
C LYS A 121 -115.71 41.75 26.48
N PRO A 122 -116.66 42.69 26.68
CA PRO A 122 -118.08 42.38 26.58
C PRO A 122 -118.48 41.92 25.17
N LEU A 123 -117.89 42.50 24.13
CA LEU A 123 -118.16 42.11 22.74
C LEU A 123 -117.62 40.72 22.44
N MET A 124 -116.43 40.37 22.94
CA MET A 124 -115.88 39.02 22.85
C MET A 124 -116.76 38.01 23.60
N ALA A 125 -117.20 38.35 24.81
CA ALA A 125 -118.14 37.50 25.56
C ALA A 125 -119.48 37.34 24.81
N LYS A 126 -119.96 38.39 24.15
CA LYS A 126 -121.15 38.32 23.30
C LYS A 126 -120.91 37.46 22.05
N ARG A 127 -119.70 37.48 21.47
CA ARG A 127 -119.32 36.59 20.37
C ARG A 127 -119.27 35.13 20.83
N HIS A 128 -118.72 34.85 22.01
CA HIS A 128 -118.77 33.52 22.61
C HIS A 128 -120.21 33.03 22.84
N GLN A 129 -121.15 33.92 23.19
CA GLN A 129 -122.58 33.59 23.24
C GLN A 129 -123.14 33.23 21.86
N VAL A 130 -122.66 33.86 20.78
CA VAL A 130 -123.06 33.47 19.42
C VAL A 130 -122.48 32.11 19.03
N ASP A 131 -121.21 31.86 19.33
CA ASP A 131 -120.55 30.60 18.99
C ASP A 131 -121.11 29.41 19.80
N SER A 132 -121.62 29.66 21.00
CA SER A 132 -122.33 28.68 21.85
C SER A 132 -123.83 28.55 21.53
N GLY A 133 -124.38 29.43 20.68
CA GLY A 133 -125.78 29.42 20.24
C GLY A 133 -126.77 30.20 21.12
N ASP A 134 -126.31 30.82 22.20
CA ASP A 134 -127.11 31.62 23.15
C ASP A 134 -127.50 33.01 22.63
N ALA A 135 -126.89 33.49 21.54
CA ALA A 135 -127.21 34.75 20.89
C ALA A 135 -127.09 34.64 19.36
N THR A 136 -127.75 35.54 18.63
CA THR A 136 -127.62 35.59 17.17
C THR A 136 -126.51 36.54 16.73
N VAL A 137 -125.98 36.34 15.51
CA VAL A 137 -125.06 37.30 14.88
C VAL A 137 -125.69 38.69 14.81
N SER A 138 -127.01 38.79 14.65
CA SER A 138 -127.74 40.06 14.68
C SER A 138 -127.67 40.75 16.05
N ASP A 139 -127.76 40.01 17.16
CA ASP A 139 -127.61 40.58 18.51
C ASP A 139 -126.18 41.10 18.75
N LEU A 140 -125.17 40.38 18.23
CA LEU A 140 -123.78 40.82 18.26
C LEU A 140 -123.57 42.09 17.43
N GLN A 141 -124.19 42.16 16.25
CA GLN A 141 -124.10 43.33 15.37
C GLN A 141 -124.81 44.55 15.98
N ILE A 142 -125.96 44.36 16.64
CA ILE A 142 -126.65 45.43 17.38
C ILE A 142 -125.76 45.94 18.51
N PHE A 143 -125.15 45.03 19.28
CA PHE A 143 -124.23 45.41 20.36
C PHE A 143 -123.02 46.19 19.85
N TYR A 144 -122.43 45.75 18.73
CA TYR A 144 -121.31 46.43 18.07
C TYR A 144 -121.68 47.85 17.62
N LEU A 145 -122.84 48.01 16.97
CA LEU A 145 -123.28 49.30 16.42
C LEU A 145 -123.77 50.29 17.48
N GLN A 146 -124.42 49.83 18.56
CA GLN A 146 -124.92 50.71 19.62
C GLN A 146 -123.82 51.47 20.38
N LYS A 147 -122.62 50.90 20.44
CA LYS A 147 -121.54 51.43 21.28
C LYS A 147 -120.61 52.43 20.57
N ASP A 148 -120.80 52.67 19.27
CA ASP A 148 -119.91 53.50 18.43
C ASP A 148 -118.41 53.19 18.66
N PRO A 149 -117.92 52.07 18.09
CA PRO A 149 -116.55 51.59 18.30
C PRO A 149 -115.48 52.58 17.83
N SER A 150 -115.84 53.44 16.87
CA SER A 150 -114.95 54.41 16.26
C SER A 150 -114.58 55.54 17.22
N SER A 151 -115.47 55.86 18.17
CA SER A 151 -115.29 56.98 19.09
C SER A 151 -114.03 56.87 19.96
N TRP A 152 -113.68 55.67 20.44
CA TRP A 152 -112.43 55.44 21.19
C TRP A 152 -111.21 55.58 20.29
N LEU A 153 -111.27 55.03 19.07
CA LEU A 153 -110.15 55.13 18.13
C LEU A 153 -109.88 56.59 17.76
N THR A 154 -110.93 57.39 17.52
CA THR A 154 -110.80 58.82 17.23
C THR A 154 -110.24 59.61 18.42
N LYS A 155 -110.67 59.31 19.66
CA LYS A 155 -110.14 59.96 20.86
C LYS A 155 -108.65 59.67 21.04
N SER A 156 -108.24 58.41 20.93
CA SER A 156 -106.84 58.01 21.01
C SER A 156 -106.02 58.60 19.86
N SER A 157 -106.54 58.58 18.63
CA SER A 157 -105.81 59.11 17.46
C SER A 157 -105.60 60.61 17.54
N VAL A 158 -106.60 61.41 17.93
CA VAL A 158 -106.48 62.88 18.04
C VAL A 158 -105.40 63.26 19.06
N VAL A 159 -105.36 62.58 20.21
CA VAL A 159 -104.34 62.83 21.26
C VAL A 159 -102.94 62.44 20.76
N LEU A 160 -102.82 61.31 20.05
CA LEU A 160 -101.55 60.86 19.48
C LEU A 160 -101.08 61.76 18.31
N ASP A 161 -101.98 62.21 17.43
CA ASP A 161 -101.66 63.13 16.32
C ASP A 161 -101.17 64.48 16.86
N GLN A 162 -101.85 65.02 17.87
CA GLN A 162 -101.44 66.26 18.52
C GLN A 162 -100.05 66.12 19.16
N SER A 163 -99.80 65.00 19.84
CA SER A 163 -98.49 64.72 20.44
C SER A 163 -97.38 64.61 19.39
N ILE A 164 -97.63 63.93 18.27
CA ILE A 164 -96.68 63.84 17.16
C ILE A 164 -96.42 65.22 16.53
N ALA A 165 -97.45 66.06 16.40
CA ALA A 165 -97.31 67.43 15.89
C ALA A 165 -96.45 68.29 16.83
N ASP A 166 -96.69 68.20 18.15
CA ASP A 166 -95.93 68.96 19.15
C ASP A 166 -94.46 68.52 19.22
N ILE A 167 -94.19 67.21 19.18
CA ILE A 167 -92.82 66.67 19.11
C ILE A 167 -92.13 67.12 17.81
N SER A 168 -92.84 67.09 16.68
CA SER A 168 -92.27 67.48 15.38
C SER A 168 -91.92 68.97 15.34
N LYS A 169 -92.76 69.83 15.95
CA LYS A 169 -92.50 71.27 16.08
C LYS A 169 -91.31 71.55 17.01
N PHE A 170 -91.20 70.82 18.12
CA PHE A 170 -90.06 70.90 19.03
C PHE A 170 -88.75 70.47 18.35
N LEU A 171 -88.77 69.39 17.56
CA LEU A 171 -87.62 68.92 16.78
C LEU A 171 -87.17 69.96 15.74
N GLU A 172 -88.11 70.62 15.05
CA GLU A 172 -87.77 71.67 14.07
C GLU A 172 -87.15 72.90 14.74
N GLN A 173 -87.65 73.28 15.93
CA GLN A 173 -87.15 74.43 16.67
C GLN A 173 -85.73 74.16 17.24
N THR A 174 -85.50 72.95 17.74
CA THR A 174 -84.20 72.52 18.30
C THR A 174 -83.13 72.37 17.20
N THR A 175 -83.51 71.84 16.03
CA THR A 175 -82.60 71.73 14.87
C THR A 175 -82.27 73.10 14.25
N LYS A 176 -83.22 74.04 14.19
CA LYS A 176 -82.93 75.43 13.76
C LYS A 176 -81.96 76.14 14.72
N SER A 177 -82.12 76.02 16.05
CA SER A 177 -81.17 76.60 17.01
C SER A 177 -79.79 75.95 16.93
N ALA A 178 -79.69 74.63 16.72
CA ALA A 178 -78.42 73.94 16.52
C ALA A 178 -77.69 74.38 15.24
N ASN A 179 -78.40 74.54 14.13
CA ASN A 179 -77.82 75.01 12.86
C ASN A 179 -77.41 76.49 12.89
N THR A 180 -78.16 77.33 13.62
CA THR A 180 -77.81 78.75 13.80
C THR A 180 -76.57 78.91 14.69
N ALA A 181 -76.45 78.10 15.76
CA ALA A 181 -75.24 78.05 16.59
C ALA A 181 -74.01 77.56 15.82
N GLY A 182 -74.16 76.56 14.95
CA GLY A 182 -73.09 76.07 14.07
C GLY A 182 -72.63 77.11 13.04
N ALA A 183 -73.56 77.86 12.43
CA ALA A 183 -73.22 78.89 11.45
C ALA A 183 -72.52 80.11 12.07
N VAL A 184 -72.91 80.54 13.27
CA VAL A 184 -72.25 81.64 14.01
C VAL A 184 -70.85 81.21 14.48
N SER A 185 -70.67 79.97 14.93
CA SER A 185 -69.36 79.42 15.30
C SER A 185 -68.40 79.34 14.10
N GLY A 186 -68.91 79.05 12.90
CA GLY A 186 -68.13 79.01 11.67
C GLY A 186 -67.57 80.38 11.25
N PHE A 187 -68.39 81.43 11.31
CA PHE A 187 -67.96 82.79 10.94
C PHE A 187 -66.91 83.38 11.91
N VAL A 188 -67.07 83.15 13.23
CA VAL A 188 -66.11 83.63 14.25
C VAL A 188 -64.77 82.89 14.17
N THR A 189 -64.80 81.58 13.88
CA THR A 189 -63.58 80.76 13.78
C THR A 189 -62.77 81.09 12.51
N VAL A 190 -63.42 81.25 11.35
CA VAL A 190 -62.72 81.60 10.11
C VAL A 190 -62.17 83.03 10.15
N GLY A 191 -62.95 84.00 10.68
CA GLY A 191 -62.52 85.39 10.81
C GLY A 191 -61.37 85.58 11.83
N GLY A 192 -61.45 84.93 13.00
CA GLY A 192 -60.39 84.98 14.01
C GLY A 192 -59.09 84.32 13.57
N THR A 193 -59.17 83.23 12.80
CA THR A 193 -58.00 82.52 12.27
C THR A 193 -57.27 83.35 11.20
N LEU A 194 -58.00 84.10 10.37
CA LEU A 194 -57.40 85.00 9.37
C LEU A 194 -56.64 86.17 10.00
N ILE A 195 -57.15 86.76 11.09
CA ILE A 195 -56.46 87.84 11.82
C ILE A 195 -55.23 87.30 12.57
N ALA A 196 -55.34 86.12 13.18
CA ALA A 196 -54.21 85.45 13.83
C ALA A 196 -53.11 85.05 12.83
N LEU A 197 -53.47 84.65 11.60
CA LEU A 197 -52.52 84.35 10.53
C LEU A 197 -51.81 85.60 10.00
N LEU A 198 -52.48 86.75 9.91
CA LEU A 198 -51.85 88.01 9.47
C LEU A 198 -50.87 88.56 10.52
N VAL A 199 -51.24 88.55 11.80
CA VAL A 199 -50.36 88.98 12.91
C VAL A 199 -49.22 87.97 13.13
N GLY A 200 -49.52 86.68 13.05
CA GLY A 200 -48.55 85.60 13.12
C GLY A 200 -47.56 85.61 11.96
N GLY A 201 -48.01 85.90 10.73
CA GLY A 201 -47.16 86.03 9.55
C GLY A 201 -46.16 87.17 9.64
N PHE A 202 -46.56 88.31 10.21
CA PHE A 202 -45.67 89.46 10.42
C PHE A 202 -44.58 89.16 11.47
N VAL A 203 -44.94 88.54 12.59
CA VAL A 203 -43.99 88.13 13.65
C VAL A 203 -43.09 86.97 13.18
N ALA A 204 -43.62 86.05 12.37
CA ALA A 204 -42.88 84.93 11.80
C ALA A 204 -41.85 85.38 10.75
N PHE A 205 -42.20 86.31 9.85
CA PHE A 205 -41.29 86.82 8.82
C PHE A 205 -40.05 87.51 9.42
N TYR A 206 -40.25 88.32 10.46
CA TYR A 206 -39.16 89.01 11.15
C TYR A 206 -38.24 88.06 11.94
N THR A 207 -38.83 87.06 12.60
CA THR A 207 -38.06 86.08 13.39
C THR A 207 -37.32 85.08 12.49
N ALA A 208 -37.96 84.61 11.41
CA ALA A 208 -37.40 83.68 10.44
C ALA A 208 -36.13 84.24 9.76
N ARG A 209 -36.15 85.49 9.27
CA ARG A 209 -34.96 86.06 8.61
C ARG A 209 -33.72 86.10 9.51
N SER A 210 -33.90 86.25 10.82
CA SER A 210 -32.78 86.31 11.78
C SER A 210 -32.20 84.95 12.22
N ILE A 211 -32.89 83.85 11.91
CA ILE A 211 -32.51 82.48 12.31
C ILE A 211 -32.19 81.60 11.08
N THR A 212 -32.98 81.70 10.01
CA THR A 212 -32.94 80.78 8.87
C THR A 212 -31.72 80.98 7.97
N GLU A 213 -31.24 82.22 7.77
CA GLU A 213 -30.14 82.50 6.84
C GLU A 213 -28.81 81.80 7.26
N PRO A 214 -28.38 81.86 8.54
CA PRO A 214 -27.16 81.16 8.98
C PRO A 214 -27.31 79.64 9.13
N LEU A 215 -28.53 79.14 9.41
CA LEU A 215 -28.81 77.70 9.49
C LEU A 215 -28.85 77.03 8.11
N THR A 216 -29.33 77.75 7.09
CA THR A 216 -29.36 77.25 5.71
C THR A 216 -27.93 77.03 5.19
N HIS A 217 -27.01 77.95 5.50
CA HIS A 217 -25.59 77.81 5.09
C HIS A 217 -24.91 76.58 5.73
N LEU A 218 -25.15 76.35 7.03
CA LEU A 218 -24.70 75.14 7.75
C LEU A 218 -25.30 73.85 7.17
N MET A 219 -26.57 73.86 6.79
CA MET A 219 -27.25 72.72 6.17
C MET A 219 -26.72 72.41 4.76
N THR A 220 -26.42 73.43 3.94
CA THR A 220 -25.87 73.23 2.59
C THR A 220 -24.51 72.54 2.65
N VAL A 221 -23.59 73.02 3.49
CA VAL A 221 -22.26 72.41 3.64
C VAL A 221 -22.35 70.98 4.19
N THR A 222 -23.24 70.74 5.16
CA THR A 222 -23.46 69.39 5.71
C THR A 222 -24.03 68.43 4.66
N ARG A 223 -24.90 68.91 3.77
CA ARG A 223 -25.49 68.13 2.69
C ARG A 223 -24.46 67.79 1.62
N GLU A 224 -23.58 68.71 1.26
CA GLU A 224 -22.47 68.43 0.35
C GLU A 224 -21.53 67.36 0.93
N ILE A 225 -21.11 67.49 2.20
CA ILE A 225 -20.27 66.46 2.85
C ILE A 225 -20.95 65.08 2.88
N GLY A 226 -22.28 65.04 3.09
CA GLY A 226 -23.05 63.79 3.14
C GLY A 226 -23.36 63.16 1.78
N ASP A 227 -23.69 63.97 0.77
CA ASP A 227 -24.14 63.49 -0.55
C ASP A 227 -22.96 63.35 -1.56
N SER A 228 -21.92 64.19 -1.49
CA SER A 228 -20.77 64.17 -2.42
C SER A 228 -19.50 63.56 -1.83
N GLY A 229 -19.39 63.43 -0.51
CA GLY A 229 -18.19 62.95 0.17
C GLY A 229 -17.01 63.93 0.15
N ASP A 230 -17.24 65.18 -0.28
CA ASP A 230 -16.22 66.24 -0.31
C ASP A 230 -16.01 66.83 1.09
N LEU A 231 -14.84 66.56 1.66
CA LEU A 231 -14.46 67.01 3.01
C LEU A 231 -13.71 68.36 3.01
N ASP A 232 -13.45 68.98 1.85
CA ASP A 232 -12.68 70.23 1.73
C ASP A 232 -13.47 71.53 1.96
N GLN A 233 -14.72 71.43 2.39
CA GLN A 233 -15.58 72.57 2.69
C GLN A 233 -15.24 73.26 4.03
N ASN A 234 -15.18 74.59 4.05
CA ASN A 234 -14.84 75.40 5.24
C ASN A 234 -16.06 76.15 5.80
N ILE A 235 -16.47 75.87 7.04
CA ILE A 235 -17.61 76.54 7.70
C ILE A 235 -17.10 77.75 8.51
N ASP A 236 -17.24 78.96 7.95
CA ASP A 236 -16.85 80.22 8.60
C ASP A 236 -18.08 81.00 9.13
N ILE A 237 -18.47 80.76 10.39
CA ILE A 237 -19.62 81.44 11.04
C ILE A 237 -19.16 82.02 12.39
N HIS A 238 -18.94 83.33 12.43
CA HIS A 238 -18.54 84.08 13.64
C HIS A 238 -19.76 84.62 14.41
N ARG A 239 -20.46 83.75 15.16
CA ARG A 239 -21.54 84.13 16.12
C ARG A 239 -21.22 83.66 17.54
N THR A 240 -21.62 84.45 18.52
CA THR A 240 -21.47 84.12 19.97
C THR A 240 -22.71 83.48 20.58
N ASP A 241 -23.62 83.00 19.74
CA ASP A 241 -24.86 82.34 20.16
C ASP A 241 -24.87 80.85 19.79
N GLU A 242 -26.01 80.20 20.00
CA GLU A 242 -26.15 78.76 19.90
C GLU A 242 -25.83 78.20 18.49
N ILE A 243 -25.88 79.02 17.43
CA ILE A 243 -25.52 78.63 16.06
C ILE A 243 -23.99 78.63 15.86
N GLY A 244 -23.25 79.51 16.53
CA GLY A 244 -21.78 79.52 16.50
C GLY A 244 -21.17 78.29 17.17
N ALA A 245 -21.72 77.87 18.32
CA ALA A 245 -21.30 76.64 18.99
C ALA A 245 -21.56 75.37 18.14
N LEU A 246 -22.65 75.36 17.36
CA LEU A 246 -22.98 74.28 16.43
C LEU A 246 -21.99 74.21 15.25
N ALA A 247 -21.60 75.36 14.68
CA ALA A 247 -20.61 75.43 13.61
C ALA A 247 -19.23 74.89 14.05
N THR A 248 -18.75 75.26 15.25
CA THR A 248 -17.49 74.75 15.79
C THR A 248 -17.51 73.22 15.99
N THR A 249 -18.64 72.68 16.44
CA THR A 249 -18.80 71.23 16.65
C THR A 249 -18.80 70.47 15.32
N PHE A 250 -19.41 71.02 14.27
CA PHE A 250 -19.36 70.45 12.91
C PHE A 250 -17.95 70.46 12.33
N ASN A 251 -17.19 71.55 12.48
CA ASN A 251 -15.79 71.62 12.02
C ASN A 251 -14.91 70.54 12.65
N ASN A 252 -15.10 70.23 13.94
CA ASN A 252 -14.37 69.15 14.62
C ASN A 252 -14.71 67.75 14.07
N MET A 253 -15.94 67.54 13.60
CA MET A 253 -16.38 66.29 12.96
C MET A 253 -15.78 66.15 11.55
N VAL A 254 -15.78 67.21 10.74
CA VAL A 254 -15.16 67.23 9.40
C VAL A 254 -13.65 66.99 9.49
N ALA A 255 -12.98 67.63 10.45
CA ALA A 255 -11.55 67.41 10.69
C ALA A 255 -11.23 65.94 11.03
N TYR A 256 -12.09 65.27 11.79
CA TYR A 256 -11.92 63.85 12.12
C TYR A 256 -12.12 62.93 10.90
N LEU A 257 -13.12 63.21 10.05
CA LEU A 257 -13.35 62.45 8.83
C LEU A 257 -12.21 62.64 7.82
N LYS A 258 -11.65 63.85 7.71
CA LYS A 258 -10.44 64.12 6.91
C LYS A 258 -9.25 63.30 7.38
N GLU A 259 -9.02 63.27 8.69
CA GLU A 259 -7.94 62.47 9.29
C GLU A 259 -8.06 60.99 8.92
N MET A 260 -9.26 60.39 9.03
CA MET A 260 -9.50 58.99 8.64
C MET A 260 -9.42 58.75 7.12
N ALA A 261 -9.80 59.73 6.31
CA ALA A 261 -9.61 59.67 4.85
C ALA A 261 -8.12 59.67 4.47
N THR A 262 -7.29 60.48 5.17
CA THR A 262 -5.83 60.47 4.99
C THR A 262 -5.20 59.14 5.37
N VAL A 263 -5.63 58.54 6.49
CA VAL A 263 -5.20 57.18 6.89
C VAL A 263 -5.58 56.15 5.80
N SER A 264 -6.78 56.24 5.24
CA SER A 264 -7.26 55.33 4.19
C SER A 264 -6.44 55.47 2.90
N MET A 265 -6.13 56.70 2.48
CA MET A 265 -5.27 56.96 1.32
C MET A 265 -3.87 56.40 1.54
N ALA A 266 -3.28 56.62 2.72
CA ALA A 266 -1.96 56.08 3.05
C ALA A 266 -1.94 54.53 3.00
N VAL A 267 -2.97 53.86 3.55
CA VAL A 267 -3.10 52.40 3.47
C VAL A 267 -3.27 51.93 2.01
N ALA A 268 -4.03 52.65 1.18
CA ALA A 268 -4.23 52.33 -0.23
C ALA A 268 -2.97 52.55 -1.08
N GLU A 269 -2.13 53.53 -0.72
CA GLU A 269 -0.83 53.80 -1.33
C GLU A 269 0.28 52.87 -0.81
N GLY A 270 -0.03 52.02 0.18
CA GLY A 270 0.89 51.01 0.73
C GLY A 270 1.69 51.47 1.95
N ASP A 271 1.47 52.68 2.46
CA ASP A 271 2.04 53.13 3.74
C ASP A 271 1.19 52.61 4.91
N LEU A 272 1.57 51.45 5.44
CA LEU A 272 0.93 50.86 6.60
C LEU A 272 1.53 51.36 7.93
N THR A 273 2.46 52.31 7.91
CA THR A 273 3.10 52.84 9.13
C THR A 273 2.30 53.95 9.81
N VAL A 274 1.16 54.34 9.23
CA VAL A 274 0.32 55.40 9.76
C VAL A 274 -0.26 55.01 11.11
N GLU A 275 0.03 55.82 12.13
CA GLU A 275 -0.42 55.61 13.50
C GLU A 275 -1.86 56.12 13.67
N VAL A 276 -2.80 55.20 13.81
CA VAL A 276 -4.22 55.52 14.08
C VAL A 276 -4.41 55.58 15.59
N THR A 277 -4.71 56.77 16.13
CA THR A 277 -5.03 56.95 17.55
C THR A 277 -6.54 57.11 17.73
N PRO A 278 -7.26 56.08 18.23
CA PRO A 278 -8.71 56.22 18.45
C PRO A 278 -8.99 57.32 19.47
N ARG A 279 -9.90 58.25 19.15
CA ARG A 279 -10.17 59.42 20.03
C ARG A 279 -10.92 59.04 21.31
N SER A 280 -11.54 57.85 21.34
CA SER A 280 -12.29 57.33 22.49
C SER A 280 -12.44 55.81 22.41
N LYS A 281 -12.74 55.16 23.55
CA LYS A 281 -13.09 53.73 23.59
C LYS A 281 -14.32 53.37 22.73
N ARG A 282 -15.16 54.35 22.36
CA ARG A 282 -16.34 54.19 21.49
C ARG A 282 -16.11 54.64 20.05
N ASP A 283 -14.88 55.05 19.71
CA ASP A 283 -14.52 55.45 18.37
C ASP A 283 -14.54 54.24 17.42
N THR A 284 -15.64 54.07 16.68
CA THR A 284 -15.84 52.87 15.85
C THR A 284 -14.94 52.89 14.61
N LEU A 285 -14.73 54.06 14.00
CA LEU A 285 -13.89 54.22 12.81
C LEU A 285 -12.42 54.07 13.17
N GLY A 286 -11.93 54.80 14.18
CA GLY A 286 -10.54 54.73 14.62
C GLY A 286 -10.12 53.32 15.05
N ASN A 287 -10.98 52.60 15.79
CA ASN A 287 -10.69 51.22 16.19
C ASN A 287 -10.75 50.22 15.01
N ALA A 288 -11.59 50.46 14.00
CA ALA A 288 -11.66 49.61 12.80
C ALA A 288 -10.42 49.79 11.90
N PHE A 289 -10.01 51.04 11.65
CA PHE A 289 -8.79 51.35 10.88
C PHE A 289 -7.53 50.86 11.59
N LEU A 290 -7.46 50.97 12.93
CA LEU A 290 -6.35 50.40 13.71
C LEU A 290 -6.26 48.88 13.53
N ARG A 291 -7.38 48.14 13.64
CA ARG A 291 -7.41 46.69 13.40
C ARG A 291 -7.07 46.32 11.97
N MET A 292 -7.54 47.08 10.99
CA MET A 292 -7.27 46.85 9.57
C MET A 292 -5.79 47.07 9.24
N SER A 293 -5.19 48.18 9.68
CA SER A 293 -3.76 48.46 9.49
C SER A 293 -2.91 47.36 10.13
N HIS A 294 -3.20 46.98 11.38
CA HIS A 294 -2.49 45.91 12.06
C HIS A 294 -2.65 44.54 11.37
N GLY A 295 -3.87 44.20 10.92
CA GLY A 295 -4.14 42.97 10.18
C GLY A 295 -3.41 42.91 8.84
N LEU A 296 -3.39 44.01 8.08
CA LEU A 296 -2.65 44.12 6.82
C LEU A 296 -1.14 44.05 7.05
N GLN A 297 -0.60 44.72 8.07
CA GLN A 297 0.81 44.59 8.47
C GLN A 297 1.17 43.14 8.78
N GLN A 298 0.34 42.43 9.55
CA GLN A 298 0.56 41.03 9.89
C GLN A 298 0.47 40.12 8.66
N LEU A 299 -0.48 40.36 7.74
CA LEU A 299 -0.60 39.62 6.49
C LEU A 299 0.61 39.83 5.57
N VAL A 300 1.09 41.06 5.41
CA VAL A 300 2.30 41.35 4.61
C VAL A 300 3.54 40.70 5.22
N ARG A 301 3.70 40.75 6.56
CA ARG A 301 4.80 40.05 7.27
C ARG A 301 4.73 38.54 7.04
N THR A 302 3.56 37.94 7.30
CA THR A 302 3.34 36.50 7.11
C THR A 302 3.57 36.07 5.66
N THR A 303 3.18 36.91 4.69
CA THR A 303 3.39 36.64 3.25
C THR A 303 4.86 36.74 2.87
N ARG A 304 5.61 37.75 3.39
CA ARG A 304 7.08 37.83 3.21
C ARG A 304 7.79 36.62 3.81
N ASP A 305 7.44 36.24 5.04
CA ASP A 305 8.04 35.08 5.71
C ASP A 305 7.73 33.78 4.95
N SER A 306 6.49 33.60 4.51
CA SER A 306 6.07 32.44 3.70
C SER A 306 6.79 32.40 2.35
N ALA A 307 6.92 33.55 1.67
CA ALA A 307 7.67 33.63 0.42
C ALA A 307 9.16 33.32 0.63
N GLY A 308 9.75 33.78 1.73
CA GLY A 308 11.11 33.44 2.13
C GLY A 308 11.30 31.94 2.38
N GLN A 309 10.36 31.32 3.10
CA GLN A 309 10.34 29.86 3.31
C GLN A 309 10.19 29.08 2.00
N VAL A 310 9.31 29.52 1.09
CA VAL A 310 9.16 28.91 -0.25
C VAL A 310 10.46 29.05 -1.05
N SER A 311 11.14 30.19 -1.00
CA SER A 311 12.44 30.35 -1.67
C SER A 311 13.50 29.41 -1.10
N ALA A 312 13.60 29.31 0.23
CA ALA A 312 14.55 28.42 0.88
C ALA A 312 14.26 26.94 0.56
N GLY A 313 12.99 26.54 0.65
CA GLY A 313 12.55 25.18 0.30
C GLY A 313 12.79 24.86 -1.17
N SER A 314 12.54 25.81 -2.08
CA SER A 314 12.79 25.61 -3.51
C SER A 314 14.29 25.47 -3.82
N ASN A 315 15.17 26.24 -3.19
CA ASN A 315 16.62 26.04 -3.32
C ASN A 315 17.07 24.66 -2.81
N GLN A 316 16.49 24.19 -1.69
CA GLN A 316 16.76 22.85 -1.18
C GLN A 316 16.28 21.76 -2.14
N VAL A 317 15.08 21.91 -2.72
CA VAL A 317 14.54 20.99 -3.73
C VAL A 317 15.41 20.98 -4.99
N ALA A 318 15.86 22.14 -5.47
CA ALA A 318 16.75 22.23 -6.62
C ALA A 318 18.09 21.52 -6.37
N GLY A 319 18.71 21.72 -5.18
CA GLY A 319 19.93 21.02 -4.81
C GLY A 319 19.75 19.52 -4.67
N ALA A 320 18.63 19.07 -4.08
CA ALA A 320 18.31 17.64 -3.97
C ALA A 320 18.04 17.01 -5.36
N ALA A 321 17.40 17.75 -6.27
CA ALA A 321 17.16 17.32 -7.64
C ALA A 321 18.47 17.18 -8.44
N ASP A 322 19.40 18.12 -8.30
CA ASP A 322 20.72 18.05 -8.95
C ASP A 322 21.54 16.84 -8.46
N GLU A 323 21.58 16.63 -7.14
CA GLU A 323 22.23 15.46 -6.56
C GLU A 323 21.56 14.15 -7.02
N SER A 324 20.23 14.11 -7.07
CA SER A 324 19.47 12.96 -7.58
C SER A 324 19.77 12.66 -9.05
N ALA A 325 19.95 13.68 -9.89
CA ALA A 325 20.37 13.51 -11.28
C ALA A 325 21.78 12.92 -11.38
N LYS A 326 22.71 13.41 -10.56
CA LYS A 326 24.09 12.87 -10.49
C LYS A 326 24.13 11.41 -10.03
N VAL A 327 23.36 11.07 -8.99
CA VAL A 327 23.20 9.69 -8.50
C VAL A 327 22.61 8.81 -9.60
N SER A 328 21.64 9.31 -10.36
CA SER A 328 21.04 8.56 -11.47
C SER A 328 22.07 8.24 -12.57
N VAL A 329 22.94 9.19 -12.92
CA VAL A 329 24.04 8.93 -13.88
C VAL A 329 25.00 7.87 -13.36
N GLN A 330 25.41 7.96 -12.09
CA GLN A 330 26.30 6.97 -11.47
C GLN A 330 25.65 5.58 -11.40
N ALA A 331 24.38 5.51 -11.03
CA ALA A 331 23.61 4.27 -11.02
C ALA A 331 23.52 3.64 -12.41
N SER A 332 23.34 4.46 -13.46
CA SER A 332 23.35 3.98 -14.84
C SER A 332 24.67 3.31 -15.22
N SER A 333 25.81 3.90 -14.86
CA SER A 333 27.13 3.30 -15.12
C SER A 333 27.32 1.98 -14.35
N ALA A 334 26.90 1.93 -13.08
CA ALA A 334 26.97 0.71 -12.29
C ALA A 334 26.08 -0.42 -12.86
N ILE A 335 24.90 -0.07 -13.39
CA ILE A 335 24.01 -1.03 -14.06
C ILE A 335 24.68 -1.61 -15.31
N GLU A 336 25.37 -0.80 -16.12
CA GLU A 336 26.09 -1.27 -17.30
C GLU A 336 27.24 -2.22 -16.94
N GLU A 337 28.00 -1.89 -15.89
CA GLU A 337 29.07 -2.75 -15.37
C GLU A 337 28.50 -4.10 -14.89
N VAL A 338 27.45 -4.09 -14.07
CA VAL A 338 26.81 -5.33 -13.60
C VAL A 338 26.24 -6.14 -14.77
N SER A 339 25.63 -5.48 -15.77
CA SER A 339 25.15 -6.18 -16.97
C SER A 339 26.28 -6.83 -17.77
N SER A 340 27.44 -6.18 -17.88
CA SER A 340 28.63 -6.74 -18.53
C SER A 340 29.16 -7.96 -17.77
N THR A 341 29.29 -7.87 -16.44
CA THR A 341 29.74 -9.00 -15.61
C THR A 341 28.79 -10.19 -15.69
N MET A 342 27.48 -9.95 -15.80
CA MET A 342 26.49 -11.01 -15.99
C MET A 342 26.57 -11.65 -17.39
N HIS A 343 26.94 -10.87 -18.41
CA HIS A 343 27.22 -11.43 -19.74
C HIS A 343 28.44 -12.36 -19.71
N GLU A 344 29.54 -11.92 -19.08
CA GLU A 344 30.72 -12.76 -18.86
C GLU A 344 30.39 -14.00 -18.01
N MET A 345 29.53 -13.87 -17.00
CA MET A 345 29.04 -15.00 -16.21
C MET A 345 28.29 -16.01 -17.09
N SER A 346 27.46 -15.57 -18.03
CA SER A 346 26.79 -16.47 -18.97
C SER A 346 27.77 -17.25 -19.85
N ILE A 347 28.87 -16.62 -20.27
CA ILE A 347 29.94 -17.31 -21.02
C ILE A 347 30.66 -18.32 -20.12
N ASN A 348 30.95 -17.94 -18.87
CA ASN A 348 31.57 -18.84 -17.90
C ASN A 348 30.69 -20.06 -17.60
N VAL A 349 29.39 -19.86 -17.40
CA VAL A 349 28.40 -20.93 -17.25
C VAL A 349 28.47 -21.90 -18.44
N GLN A 350 28.47 -21.40 -19.68
CA GLN A 350 28.62 -22.26 -20.87
C GLN A 350 29.94 -23.04 -20.88
N ASN A 351 31.04 -22.42 -20.49
CA ASN A 351 32.34 -23.08 -20.39
C ASN A 351 32.32 -24.19 -19.32
N VAL A 352 31.68 -23.95 -18.17
CA VAL A 352 31.54 -24.97 -17.13
C VAL A 352 30.66 -26.12 -17.60
N VAL A 353 29.54 -25.88 -18.31
CA VAL A 353 28.73 -26.94 -18.93
C VAL A 353 29.61 -27.81 -19.85
N LYS A 354 30.37 -27.18 -20.75
CA LYS A 354 31.27 -27.89 -21.67
C LYS A 354 32.31 -28.73 -20.93
N ASN A 355 32.96 -28.16 -19.91
CA ASN A 355 33.97 -28.85 -19.12
C ASN A 355 33.37 -30.03 -18.35
N THR A 356 32.17 -29.86 -17.79
CA THR A 356 31.44 -30.90 -17.07
C THR A 356 31.04 -32.04 -18.00
N GLN A 357 30.67 -31.73 -19.25
CA GLN A 357 30.38 -32.76 -20.25
C GLN A 357 31.64 -33.57 -20.63
N VAL A 358 32.79 -32.91 -20.79
CA VAL A 358 34.07 -33.60 -21.03
C VAL A 358 34.45 -34.45 -19.82
N GLN A 359 34.33 -33.91 -18.60
CA GLN A 359 34.55 -34.64 -17.35
C GLN A 359 33.69 -35.91 -17.28
N ALA A 360 32.40 -35.82 -17.61
CA ALA A 360 31.49 -36.96 -17.63
C ALA A 360 31.98 -38.07 -18.59
N SER A 361 32.42 -37.68 -19.79
CA SER A 361 32.99 -38.61 -20.76
C SER A 361 34.26 -39.28 -20.25
N SER A 362 35.19 -38.51 -19.67
CA SER A 362 36.44 -39.04 -19.11
C SER A 362 36.20 -39.98 -17.93
N VAL A 363 35.21 -39.68 -17.09
CA VAL A 363 34.79 -40.55 -15.97
C VAL A 363 34.23 -41.87 -16.51
N ALA A 364 33.39 -41.84 -17.55
CA ALA A 364 32.86 -43.04 -18.18
C ALA A 364 33.96 -43.92 -18.80
N GLU A 365 34.91 -43.32 -19.51
CA GLU A 365 36.08 -44.01 -20.09
C GLU A 365 36.98 -44.62 -19.00
N THR A 366 37.20 -43.87 -17.91
CA THR A 366 37.96 -44.36 -16.75
C THR A 366 37.24 -45.55 -16.10
N SER A 367 35.91 -45.49 -15.96
CA SER A 367 35.11 -46.61 -15.43
C SER A 367 35.26 -47.87 -16.28
N ALA A 368 35.15 -47.75 -17.61
CA ALA A 368 35.35 -48.88 -18.52
C ALA A 368 36.76 -49.47 -18.41
N SER A 369 37.78 -48.61 -18.27
CA SER A 369 39.17 -49.03 -18.07
C SER A 369 39.36 -49.78 -16.75
N ILE A 370 38.66 -49.38 -15.69
CA ILE A 370 38.69 -50.06 -14.39
C ILE A 370 38.05 -51.46 -14.50
N ASP A 371 36.93 -51.60 -15.19
CA ASP A 371 36.28 -52.92 -15.40
C ASP A 371 37.20 -53.87 -16.19
N GLN A 372 37.88 -53.36 -17.21
CA GLN A 372 38.91 -54.12 -17.94
C GLN A 372 40.10 -54.49 -17.03
N MET A 373 40.53 -53.57 -16.17
CA MET A 373 41.61 -53.80 -15.22
C MET A 373 41.25 -54.89 -14.21
N VAL A 374 40.06 -54.87 -13.63
CA VAL A 374 39.57 -55.92 -12.71
C VAL A 374 39.57 -57.28 -13.40
N THR A 375 39.08 -57.34 -14.64
CA THR A 375 39.10 -58.59 -15.44
C THR A 375 40.53 -59.08 -15.70
N SER A 376 41.46 -58.17 -15.98
CA SER A 376 42.88 -58.49 -16.19
C SER A 376 43.55 -59.01 -14.92
N ILE A 377 43.32 -58.34 -13.78
CA ILE A 377 43.82 -58.76 -12.46
C ILE A 377 43.33 -60.17 -12.13
N GLN A 378 42.05 -60.47 -12.39
CA GLN A 378 41.49 -61.80 -12.17
C GLN A 378 42.20 -62.86 -13.04
N ARG A 379 42.45 -62.57 -14.32
CA ARG A 379 43.21 -63.46 -15.21
C ARG A 379 44.64 -63.71 -14.72
N VAL A 380 45.32 -62.69 -14.20
CA VAL A 380 46.68 -62.84 -13.65
C VAL A 380 46.64 -63.69 -12.38
N ALA A 381 45.65 -63.48 -11.50
CA ALA A 381 45.46 -64.28 -10.29
C ALA A 381 45.22 -65.77 -10.62
N ASP A 382 44.37 -66.06 -11.60
CA ASP A 382 44.12 -67.43 -12.07
C ASP A 382 45.39 -68.07 -12.67
N THR A 383 46.17 -67.29 -13.45
CA THR A 383 47.44 -67.76 -14.02
C THR A 383 48.48 -68.06 -12.93
N ALA A 384 48.58 -67.22 -11.90
CA ALA A 384 49.46 -67.44 -10.76
C ALA A 384 49.07 -68.71 -9.98
N LYS A 385 47.77 -68.99 -9.85
CA LYS A 385 47.26 -70.22 -9.22
C LYS A 385 47.63 -71.47 -10.02
N VAL A 386 47.53 -71.41 -11.35
CA VAL A 386 47.95 -72.51 -12.24
C VAL A 386 49.47 -72.72 -12.16
N LEU A 387 50.26 -71.64 -12.12
CA LEU A 387 51.72 -71.73 -11.95
C LEU A 387 52.12 -72.37 -10.62
N LEU A 388 51.41 -72.07 -9.53
CA LEU A 388 51.60 -72.71 -8.22
C LEU A 388 51.40 -74.23 -8.29
N ASP A 389 50.34 -74.68 -8.97
CA ASP A 389 50.08 -76.12 -9.17
C ASP A 389 51.17 -76.79 -10.01
N ILE A 390 51.56 -76.17 -11.13
CA ILE A 390 52.62 -76.69 -12.01
C ILE A 390 53.96 -76.75 -11.28
N ALA A 391 54.32 -75.73 -10.50
CA ALA A 391 55.56 -75.70 -9.73
C ALA A 391 55.59 -76.81 -8.67
N ASN A 392 54.49 -77.04 -7.94
CA ASN A 392 54.39 -78.13 -6.99
C ASN A 392 54.56 -79.50 -7.64
N ARG A 393 53.86 -79.75 -8.75
CA ARG A 393 53.98 -81.01 -9.51
C ARG A 393 55.38 -81.21 -10.07
N SER A 394 55.97 -80.15 -10.64
CA SER A 394 57.34 -80.19 -11.17
C SER A 394 58.36 -80.48 -10.08
N ARG A 395 58.15 -79.97 -8.86
CA ARG A 395 59.02 -80.24 -7.72
C ARG A 395 58.97 -81.72 -7.33
N GLU A 396 57.79 -82.33 -7.32
CA GLU A 396 57.60 -83.76 -7.05
C GLU A 396 58.29 -84.64 -8.09
N GLU A 397 58.13 -84.32 -9.38
CA GLU A 397 58.78 -85.03 -10.49
C GLU A 397 60.32 -84.93 -10.41
N VAL A 398 60.85 -83.75 -10.10
CA VAL A 398 62.31 -83.55 -9.94
C VAL A 398 62.84 -84.35 -8.75
N VAL A 399 62.15 -84.35 -7.62
CA VAL A 399 62.54 -85.14 -6.44
C VAL A 399 62.55 -86.64 -6.78
N THR A 400 61.53 -87.12 -7.50
CA THR A 400 61.46 -88.51 -7.98
C THR A 400 62.59 -88.83 -8.95
N GLY A 401 62.94 -87.88 -9.83
CA GLY A 401 64.07 -87.98 -10.75
C GLY A 401 65.42 -88.09 -10.02
N ILE A 402 65.65 -87.26 -8.99
CA ILE A 402 66.86 -87.32 -8.15
C ILE A 402 66.98 -88.70 -7.49
N GLN A 403 65.90 -89.20 -6.88
CA GLN A 403 65.89 -90.53 -6.26
C GLN A 403 66.16 -91.66 -7.25
N THR A 404 65.65 -91.55 -8.48
CA THR A 404 65.88 -92.55 -9.54
C THR A 404 67.33 -92.53 -10.00
N MET A 405 67.92 -91.34 -10.13
CA MET A 405 69.33 -91.18 -10.48
C MET A 405 70.25 -91.72 -9.39
N GLU A 406 69.95 -91.46 -8.12
CA GLU A 406 70.70 -92.00 -6.98
C GLU A 406 70.72 -93.54 -6.98
N LYS A 407 69.56 -94.18 -7.24
CA LYS A 407 69.47 -95.64 -7.41
C LYS A 407 70.28 -96.15 -8.60
N ALA A 408 70.31 -95.43 -9.71
CA ALA A 408 71.09 -95.81 -10.88
C ALA A 408 72.61 -95.69 -10.62
N THR A 409 73.06 -94.63 -9.95
CA THR A 409 74.47 -94.46 -9.53
C THR A 409 74.90 -95.56 -8.56
N ASP A 410 74.05 -95.95 -7.60
CA ASP A 410 74.31 -97.10 -6.72
C ASP A 410 74.45 -98.41 -7.51
N GLY A 411 73.55 -98.65 -8.48
CA GLY A 411 73.61 -99.80 -9.38
C GLY A 411 74.88 -99.86 -10.24
N LEU A 412 75.34 -98.72 -10.76
CA LEU A 412 76.60 -98.62 -11.49
C LEU A 412 77.81 -98.87 -10.59
N ASN A 413 77.81 -98.35 -9.36
CA ASN A 413 78.87 -98.61 -8.39
C ASN A 413 79.00 -100.11 -8.07
N ARG A 414 77.87 -100.79 -7.84
CA ARG A 414 77.83 -102.24 -7.64
C ARG A 414 78.34 -103.01 -8.86
N THR A 415 78.01 -102.54 -10.07
CA THR A 415 78.51 -103.11 -11.33
C THR A 415 80.02 -102.94 -11.45
N ASN A 416 80.56 -101.76 -11.10
CA ASN A 416 81.99 -101.49 -11.10
C ASN A 416 82.76 -102.45 -10.18
N GLN A 417 82.26 -102.65 -8.95
CA GLN A 417 82.81 -103.61 -7.99
C GLN A 417 82.80 -105.04 -8.55
N SER A 418 81.71 -105.45 -9.22
CA SER A 418 81.61 -106.78 -9.84
C SER A 418 82.57 -106.97 -11.01
N ILE A 419 82.82 -105.94 -11.81
CA ILE A 419 83.81 -105.97 -12.91
C ILE A 419 85.22 -106.09 -12.35
N GLN A 420 85.57 -105.31 -11.33
CA GLN A 420 86.88 -105.39 -10.67
C GLN A 420 87.14 -106.78 -10.06
N ALA A 421 86.16 -107.35 -9.36
CA ALA A 421 86.25 -108.71 -8.83
C ALA A 421 86.41 -109.76 -9.96
N SER A 422 85.71 -109.57 -11.09
CA SER A 422 85.82 -110.48 -12.25
C SER A 422 87.20 -110.37 -12.91
N ALA A 423 87.74 -109.16 -13.04
CA ALA A 423 89.08 -108.92 -13.58
C ALA A 423 90.16 -109.61 -12.75
N GLU A 424 90.05 -109.56 -11.41
CA GLU A 424 90.97 -110.23 -10.49
C GLU A 424 90.93 -111.75 -10.66
N ILE A 425 89.73 -112.35 -10.71
CA ILE A 425 89.55 -113.80 -10.90
C ILE A 425 90.14 -114.26 -12.24
N ILE A 426 89.87 -113.53 -13.33
CA ILE A 426 90.40 -113.86 -14.66
C ILE A 426 91.91 -113.72 -14.69
N ASN A 427 92.48 -112.71 -14.04
CA ASN A 427 93.93 -112.54 -13.93
C ASN A 427 94.59 -113.72 -13.19
N ILE A 428 93.97 -114.18 -12.09
CA ILE A 428 94.41 -115.39 -11.36
C ILE A 428 94.34 -116.62 -12.27
N HIS A 429 93.28 -116.78 -13.07
CA HIS A 429 93.18 -117.86 -14.05
C HIS A 429 94.25 -117.78 -15.14
N GLY A 430 94.58 -116.57 -15.62
CA GLY A 430 95.69 -116.34 -16.55
C GLY A 430 97.03 -116.79 -15.99
N HIS A 431 97.33 -116.47 -14.73
CA HIS A 431 98.53 -116.95 -14.04
C HIS A 431 98.54 -118.48 -13.87
N ARG A 432 97.40 -119.10 -13.53
CA ARG A 432 97.31 -120.56 -13.47
C ARG A 432 97.55 -121.23 -14.82
N ALA A 433 97.10 -120.61 -15.92
CA ALA A 433 97.39 -121.09 -17.26
C ALA A 433 98.88 -120.93 -17.64
N ASP A 434 99.57 -119.90 -17.16
CA ASP A 434 101.03 -119.75 -17.27
C ASP A 434 101.77 -120.90 -16.56
N ASP A 435 101.35 -121.23 -15.34
CA ASP A 435 101.92 -122.33 -14.57
C ASP A 435 101.68 -123.70 -15.23
N ILE A 436 100.49 -123.94 -15.80
CA ILE A 436 100.23 -125.15 -16.58
C ILE A 436 101.12 -125.19 -17.83
N GLY A 437 101.32 -124.05 -18.50
CA GLY A 437 102.22 -123.96 -19.66
C GLY A 437 103.64 -124.44 -19.35
N LYS A 438 104.22 -124.01 -18.22
CA LYS A 438 105.54 -124.47 -17.75
C LYS A 438 105.57 -125.97 -17.46
N ILE A 439 104.49 -126.52 -16.92
CA ILE A 439 104.38 -127.97 -16.67
C ILE A 439 104.36 -128.73 -18.00
N ILE A 440 103.63 -128.23 -19.00
CA ILE A 440 103.57 -128.87 -20.32
C ILE A 440 104.92 -128.85 -21.03
N GLU A 441 105.70 -127.77 -20.92
CA GLU A 441 107.07 -127.70 -21.44
C GLU A 441 107.96 -128.80 -20.82
N VAL A 442 107.89 -128.99 -19.50
CA VAL A 442 108.62 -130.07 -18.81
C VAL A 442 108.13 -131.46 -19.26
N ILE A 443 106.84 -131.66 -19.49
CA ILE A 443 106.32 -132.94 -19.97
C ILE A 443 106.75 -133.21 -21.42
N ASP A 444 106.83 -132.17 -22.26
CA ASP A 444 107.32 -132.28 -23.64
C ASP A 444 108.79 -132.70 -23.67
N ASP A 445 109.63 -132.05 -22.85
CA ASP A 445 111.04 -132.41 -22.64
C ASP A 445 111.19 -133.86 -22.16
N LEU A 446 110.35 -134.28 -21.19
CA LEU A 446 110.34 -135.65 -20.69
C LEU A 446 109.90 -136.66 -21.76
N ALA A 447 108.92 -136.32 -22.59
CA ALA A 447 108.46 -137.16 -23.69
C ALA A 447 109.56 -137.29 -24.77
N GLU A 448 110.25 -136.21 -25.11
CA GLU A 448 111.39 -136.24 -26.04
C GLU A 448 112.56 -137.07 -25.50
N GLN A 449 112.92 -136.89 -24.22
CA GLN A 449 113.93 -137.71 -23.55
C GLN A 449 113.54 -139.19 -23.52
N THR A 450 112.27 -139.49 -23.24
CA THR A 450 111.74 -140.86 -23.23
C THR A 450 111.77 -141.46 -24.65
N ASN A 451 111.47 -140.67 -25.68
CA ASN A 451 111.56 -141.08 -27.07
C ASN A 451 113.00 -141.42 -27.47
N LEU A 452 113.99 -140.60 -27.07
CA LEU A 452 115.41 -140.85 -27.29
C LEU A 452 115.93 -142.07 -26.53
N LEU A 453 115.51 -142.25 -25.27
CA LEU A 453 115.84 -143.43 -24.47
C LEU A 453 115.25 -144.71 -25.08
N ALA A 454 113.99 -144.64 -25.53
CA ALA A 454 113.31 -145.75 -26.20
C ALA A 454 113.96 -146.09 -27.55
N LEU A 455 114.38 -145.10 -28.32
CA LEU A 455 115.13 -145.28 -29.56
C LEU A 455 116.49 -145.96 -29.30
N ASN A 456 117.24 -145.48 -28.31
CA ASN A 456 118.51 -146.10 -27.91
C ASN A 456 118.31 -147.55 -27.44
N ALA A 457 117.25 -147.82 -26.68
CA ALA A 457 116.90 -149.17 -26.24
C ALA A 457 116.49 -150.09 -27.40
N ALA A 458 115.74 -149.57 -28.39
CA ALA A 458 115.36 -150.30 -29.59
C ALA A 458 116.58 -150.63 -30.48
N ILE A 459 117.53 -149.70 -30.61
CA ILE A 459 118.80 -149.91 -31.32
C ILE A 459 119.63 -151.01 -30.64
N GLU A 460 119.81 -150.93 -29.32
CA GLU A 460 120.63 -151.91 -28.59
C GLU A 460 119.94 -153.30 -28.54
N ALA A 461 118.60 -153.33 -28.51
CA ALA A 461 117.84 -154.57 -28.65
C ALA A 461 117.96 -155.20 -30.06
N ALA A 462 117.97 -154.38 -31.13
CA ALA A 462 118.27 -154.85 -32.48
C ALA A 462 119.71 -155.36 -32.63
N ARG A 463 120.65 -154.77 -31.89
CA ARG A 463 122.07 -155.16 -31.85
C ARG A 463 122.31 -156.51 -31.16
N ALA A 464 121.46 -156.90 -30.21
CA ALA A 464 121.53 -158.15 -29.46
C ALA A 464 120.97 -159.39 -30.22
N GLY A 465 120.48 -159.23 -31.46
CA GLY A 465 119.99 -160.35 -32.28
C GLY A 465 118.75 -161.05 -31.71
N GLU A 466 118.65 -162.37 -31.85
CA GLU A 466 117.45 -163.15 -31.45
C GLU A 466 117.10 -163.06 -29.96
N HIS A 467 118.06 -162.74 -29.07
CA HIS A 467 117.82 -162.57 -27.64
C HIS A 467 117.20 -161.21 -27.27
N GLY A 468 117.22 -160.22 -28.17
CA GLY A 468 116.70 -158.86 -27.95
C GLY A 468 115.28 -158.63 -28.46
N LEU A 469 114.67 -159.60 -29.15
CA LEU A 469 113.38 -159.46 -29.85
C LEU A 469 112.23 -158.99 -28.94
N GLY A 470 112.11 -159.56 -27.73
CA GLY A 470 111.07 -159.14 -26.77
C GLY A 470 111.28 -157.74 -26.21
N PHE A 471 112.54 -157.32 -26.04
CA PHE A 471 112.89 -156.00 -25.51
C PHE A 471 112.74 -154.91 -26.58
N ALA A 472 113.05 -155.23 -27.84
CA ALA A 472 112.85 -154.34 -28.99
C ALA A 472 111.37 -153.95 -29.14
N VAL A 473 110.44 -154.90 -28.99
CA VAL A 473 108.99 -154.62 -29.06
C VAL A 473 108.54 -153.66 -27.96
N VAL A 474 109.02 -153.85 -26.72
CA VAL A 474 108.70 -152.95 -25.60
C VAL A 474 109.30 -151.56 -25.83
N ALA A 475 110.54 -151.47 -26.30
CA ALA A 475 111.20 -150.21 -26.61
C ALA A 475 110.47 -149.45 -27.73
N ASP A 476 110.02 -150.12 -28.80
CA ASP A 476 109.24 -149.50 -29.87
C ASP A 476 107.84 -149.04 -29.40
N GLU A 477 107.21 -149.76 -28.46
CA GLU A 477 105.93 -149.36 -27.87
C GLU A 477 106.10 -148.14 -26.95
N VAL A 478 107.18 -148.07 -26.16
CA VAL A 478 107.53 -146.89 -25.35
C VAL A 478 107.86 -145.71 -26.26
N ARG A 479 108.56 -145.92 -27.38
CA ARG A 479 108.85 -144.89 -28.39
C ARG A 479 107.55 -144.31 -28.97
N LYS A 480 106.63 -145.16 -29.42
CA LYS A 480 105.31 -144.73 -29.92
C LYS A 480 104.49 -144.00 -28.84
N LEU A 481 104.56 -144.44 -27.58
CA LEU A 481 103.87 -143.77 -26.47
C LEU A 481 104.48 -142.39 -26.17
N ALA A 482 105.80 -142.27 -26.25
CA ALA A 482 106.52 -141.02 -26.11
C ALA A 482 106.20 -140.05 -27.26
N GLU A 483 106.22 -140.50 -28.52
CA GLU A 483 105.79 -139.70 -29.69
C GLU A 483 104.34 -139.23 -29.56
N LYS A 484 103.43 -140.11 -29.09
CA LYS A 484 102.03 -139.76 -28.81
C LYS A 484 101.90 -138.78 -27.65
N SER A 485 102.78 -138.87 -26.65
CA SER A 485 102.84 -137.94 -25.52
C SER A 485 103.31 -136.56 -25.97
N THR A 486 104.38 -136.48 -26.78
CA THR A 486 104.87 -135.24 -27.43
C THR A 486 103.79 -134.60 -28.31
N GLN A 487 103.05 -135.41 -29.07
CA GLN A 487 101.92 -134.88 -29.86
C GLN A 487 100.82 -134.32 -28.94
N SER A 488 100.46 -135.04 -27.87
CA SER A 488 99.40 -134.62 -26.95
C SER A 488 99.81 -133.40 -26.12
N THR A 489 101.07 -133.29 -25.68
CA THR A 489 101.62 -132.11 -25.00
C THR A 489 101.59 -130.90 -25.91
N LYS A 490 101.91 -131.06 -27.20
CA LYS A 490 101.80 -129.98 -28.18
C LYS A 490 100.36 -129.49 -28.37
N GLU A 491 99.39 -130.41 -28.47
CA GLU A 491 97.96 -130.06 -28.54
C GLU A 491 97.49 -129.33 -27.26
N ILE A 492 97.95 -129.76 -26.07
CA ILE A 492 97.65 -129.09 -24.81
C ILE A 492 98.35 -127.72 -24.73
N ALA A 493 99.59 -127.60 -25.20
CA ALA A 493 100.33 -126.33 -25.23
C ALA A 493 99.60 -125.29 -26.08
N ASP A 494 99.10 -125.68 -27.26
CA ASP A 494 98.31 -124.81 -28.14
C ASP A 494 97.00 -124.36 -27.44
N LEU A 495 96.31 -125.26 -26.73
CA LEU A 495 95.11 -124.93 -25.94
C LEU A 495 95.42 -123.97 -24.79
N ILE A 496 96.51 -124.19 -24.05
CA ILE A 496 96.93 -123.32 -22.96
C ILE A 496 97.32 -121.94 -23.48
N GLN A 497 98.02 -121.87 -24.61
CA GLN A 497 98.34 -120.60 -25.26
C GLN A 497 97.07 -119.84 -25.69
N SER A 498 96.04 -120.55 -26.18
CA SER A 498 94.73 -119.92 -26.47
C SER A 498 94.07 -119.41 -25.19
N ILE A 499 94.04 -120.19 -24.11
CA ILE A 499 93.48 -119.78 -22.80
C ILE A 499 94.20 -118.56 -22.25
N GLN A 500 95.53 -118.51 -22.31
CA GLN A 500 96.32 -117.35 -21.88
C GLN A 500 95.98 -116.10 -22.69
N ARG A 501 95.84 -116.23 -24.02
CA ARG A 501 95.45 -115.14 -24.90
C ARG A 501 94.03 -114.65 -24.59
N GLU A 502 93.09 -115.57 -24.43
CA GLU A 502 91.70 -115.26 -24.08
C GLU A 502 91.58 -114.61 -22.70
N ALA A 503 92.35 -115.05 -21.71
CA ALA A 503 92.40 -114.45 -20.37
C ALA A 503 92.92 -113.01 -20.43
N ARG A 504 94.02 -112.75 -21.16
CA ARG A 504 94.54 -111.37 -21.36
C ARG A 504 93.51 -110.47 -22.05
N GLN A 505 92.87 -110.98 -23.10
CA GLN A 505 91.83 -110.25 -23.82
C GLN A 505 90.60 -109.97 -22.93
N ALA A 506 90.23 -110.91 -22.06
CA ALA A 506 89.15 -110.72 -21.12
C ALA A 506 89.48 -109.67 -20.04
N VAL A 507 90.71 -109.63 -19.51
CA VAL A 507 91.17 -108.56 -18.60
C VAL A 507 91.13 -107.20 -19.29
N GLU A 508 91.64 -107.09 -20.52
CA GLU A 508 91.58 -105.85 -21.31
C GLU A 508 90.13 -105.36 -21.51
N ASN A 509 89.21 -106.29 -21.80
CA ASN A 509 87.78 -105.99 -21.89
C ASN A 509 87.20 -105.51 -20.53
N MET A 510 87.60 -106.12 -19.41
CA MET A 510 87.15 -105.69 -18.08
C MET A 510 87.67 -104.30 -17.72
N GLU A 511 88.92 -103.96 -18.05
CA GLU A 511 89.45 -102.60 -17.88
C GLU A 511 88.67 -101.59 -18.73
N ARG A 512 88.35 -101.95 -19.98
CA ARG A 512 87.50 -101.11 -20.85
C ARG A 512 86.11 -100.93 -20.24
N SER A 513 85.50 -101.99 -19.71
CA SER A 513 84.20 -101.92 -19.04
C SER A 513 84.25 -101.06 -17.77
N THR A 514 85.34 -101.14 -17.00
CA THR A 514 85.57 -100.29 -15.82
C THR A 514 85.54 -98.81 -16.21
N ARG A 515 86.27 -98.43 -17.27
CA ARG A 515 86.27 -97.05 -17.79
C ARG A 515 84.87 -96.58 -18.21
N ILE A 516 84.10 -97.44 -18.89
CA ILE A 516 82.73 -97.12 -19.33
C ILE A 516 81.81 -96.89 -18.11
N VAL A 517 81.93 -97.72 -17.07
CA VAL A 517 81.12 -97.57 -15.85
C VAL A 517 81.52 -96.33 -15.06
N GLU A 518 82.81 -96.01 -14.95
CA GLU A 518 83.28 -94.74 -14.35
C GLU A 518 82.75 -93.51 -15.10
N GLU A 519 82.76 -93.54 -16.43
CA GLU A 519 82.15 -92.49 -17.26
C GLU A 519 80.64 -92.36 -16.97
N GLY A 520 79.94 -93.50 -16.83
CA GLY A 520 78.53 -93.55 -16.44
C GLY A 520 78.25 -92.99 -15.04
N LEU A 521 79.12 -93.26 -14.07
CA LEU A 521 79.04 -92.71 -12.71
C LEU A 521 79.23 -91.19 -12.70
N ASN A 522 80.19 -90.68 -13.46
CA ASN A 522 80.42 -89.24 -13.61
C ASN A 522 79.21 -88.55 -14.25
N LEU A 523 78.70 -89.10 -15.35
CA LEU A 523 77.50 -88.58 -16.03
C LEU A 523 76.27 -88.59 -15.09
N GLY A 524 76.15 -89.63 -14.27
CA GLY A 524 75.09 -89.75 -13.27
C GLY A 524 75.15 -88.67 -12.18
N ASN A 525 76.34 -88.37 -11.68
CA ASN A 525 76.56 -87.26 -10.74
C ASN A 525 76.26 -85.90 -11.37
N ASP A 526 76.70 -85.67 -12.61
CA ASP A 526 76.42 -84.44 -13.36
C ASP A 526 74.91 -84.24 -13.56
N LEU A 527 74.18 -85.31 -13.90
CA LEU A 527 72.73 -85.28 -14.02
C LEU A 527 72.04 -85.01 -12.67
N GLY A 528 72.52 -85.63 -11.59
CA GLY A 528 72.02 -85.35 -10.23
C GLY A 528 72.19 -83.88 -9.83
N SER A 529 73.34 -83.30 -10.11
CA SER A 529 73.62 -81.87 -9.90
C SER A 529 72.70 -80.97 -10.73
N ALA A 530 72.45 -81.33 -12.00
CA ALA A 530 71.52 -80.62 -12.87
C ALA A 530 70.07 -80.67 -12.34
N LEU A 531 69.60 -81.83 -11.87
CA LEU A 531 68.27 -81.98 -11.27
C LEU A 531 68.12 -81.17 -9.97
N HIS A 532 69.15 -81.12 -9.12
CA HIS A 532 69.15 -80.25 -7.93
C HIS A 532 69.03 -78.77 -8.30
N LYS A 533 69.74 -78.30 -9.34
CA LYS A 533 69.59 -76.93 -9.85
C LYS A 533 68.17 -76.66 -10.34
N ILE A 534 67.55 -77.61 -11.06
CA ILE A 534 66.15 -77.49 -11.49
C ILE A 534 65.21 -77.41 -10.27
N SER A 535 65.43 -78.23 -9.24
CA SER A 535 64.62 -78.21 -8.00
C SER A 535 64.64 -76.84 -7.33
N ASN A 536 65.80 -76.19 -7.28
CA ASN A 536 65.95 -74.84 -6.74
C ASN A 536 65.17 -73.82 -7.57
N VAL A 537 65.29 -73.85 -8.91
CA VAL A 537 64.55 -72.95 -9.81
C VAL A 537 63.04 -73.14 -9.67
N VAL A 538 62.56 -74.38 -9.60
CA VAL A 538 61.12 -74.67 -9.40
C VAL A 538 60.63 -74.12 -8.05
N THR A 539 61.46 -74.18 -7.01
CA THR A 539 61.15 -73.59 -5.70
C THR A 539 61.07 -72.06 -5.75
N GLU A 540 61.94 -71.40 -6.52
CA GLU A 540 61.83 -69.96 -6.77
C GLU A 540 60.55 -69.60 -7.55
N VAL A 541 60.20 -70.37 -8.58
CA VAL A 541 58.94 -70.16 -9.34
C VAL A 541 57.72 -70.29 -8.43
N TYR A 542 57.72 -71.25 -7.51
CA TYR A 542 56.66 -71.40 -6.50
C TYR A 542 56.52 -70.12 -5.65
N LYS A 543 57.65 -69.60 -5.14
CA LYS A 543 57.68 -68.39 -4.32
C LYS A 543 57.19 -67.16 -5.09
N PHE A 544 57.68 -66.95 -6.31
CA PHE A 544 57.24 -65.82 -7.15
C PHE A 544 55.75 -65.90 -7.49
N SER A 545 55.22 -67.09 -7.77
CA SER A 545 53.80 -67.26 -8.04
C SER A 545 52.94 -66.91 -6.83
N GLN A 546 53.42 -67.21 -5.61
CA GLN A 546 52.78 -66.79 -4.37
C GLN A 546 52.79 -65.26 -4.19
N GLU A 547 53.93 -64.61 -4.45
CA GLU A 547 54.07 -63.15 -4.39
C GLU A 547 53.18 -62.45 -5.43
N ILE A 548 53.10 -62.98 -6.65
CA ILE A 548 52.18 -62.49 -7.70
C ILE A 548 50.72 -62.59 -7.22
N GLY A 549 50.34 -63.70 -6.58
CA GLY A 549 49.00 -63.87 -6.02
C GLY A 549 48.67 -62.85 -4.93
N ALA A 550 49.61 -62.55 -4.03
CA ALA A 550 49.44 -61.52 -3.02
C ALA A 550 49.30 -60.12 -3.65
N ALA A 551 50.17 -59.78 -4.62
CA ALA A 551 50.15 -58.51 -5.33
C ALA A 551 48.87 -58.32 -6.15
N THR A 552 48.36 -59.36 -6.80
CA THR A 552 47.08 -59.28 -7.54
C THR A 552 45.89 -59.09 -6.61
N ASN A 553 45.89 -59.72 -5.43
CA ASN A 553 44.85 -59.47 -4.43
C ASN A 553 44.86 -58.02 -3.94
N GLU A 554 46.04 -57.44 -3.71
CA GLU A 554 46.18 -56.03 -3.36
C GLU A 554 45.74 -55.10 -4.49
N GLN A 555 46.11 -55.39 -5.74
CA GLN A 555 45.63 -54.66 -6.91
C GLN A 555 44.12 -54.73 -7.08
N SER A 556 43.48 -55.85 -6.74
CA SER A 556 42.02 -56.00 -6.76
C SER A 556 41.35 -55.05 -5.76
N ILE A 557 41.87 -54.97 -4.53
CA ILE A 557 41.40 -54.02 -3.50
C ILE A 557 41.59 -52.57 -3.98
N GLY A 558 42.77 -52.24 -4.52
CA GLY A 558 43.05 -50.92 -5.08
C GLY A 558 42.11 -50.54 -6.22
N SER A 559 41.85 -51.48 -7.14
CA SER A 559 40.92 -51.27 -8.26
C SER A 559 39.49 -51.02 -7.79
N ALA A 560 39.03 -51.72 -6.75
CA ALA A 560 37.71 -51.49 -6.14
C ALA A 560 37.61 -50.09 -5.49
N GLN A 561 38.69 -49.60 -4.88
CA GLN A 561 38.74 -48.24 -4.35
C GLN A 561 38.71 -47.19 -5.45
N ILE A 562 39.44 -47.40 -6.55
CA ILE A 562 39.41 -46.52 -7.72
C ILE A 562 37.99 -46.51 -8.31
N ALA A 563 37.33 -47.67 -8.46
CA ALA A 563 35.94 -47.75 -8.93
C ALA A 563 34.99 -46.90 -8.07
N LYS A 564 35.13 -46.99 -6.74
CA LYS A 564 34.34 -46.17 -5.80
C LYS A 564 34.63 -44.66 -5.94
N ALA A 565 35.89 -44.28 -6.14
CA ALA A 565 36.26 -42.89 -6.38
C ALA A 565 35.68 -42.36 -7.70
N THR A 566 35.71 -43.17 -8.76
CA THR A 566 35.12 -42.85 -10.07
C THR A 566 33.60 -42.68 -9.97
N SER A 567 32.91 -43.56 -9.25
CA SER A 567 31.47 -43.41 -8.98
C SER A 567 31.14 -42.09 -8.27
N ARG A 568 31.98 -41.68 -7.31
CA ARG A 568 31.81 -40.41 -6.62
C ARG A 568 32.09 -39.20 -7.51
N LEU A 569 33.00 -39.31 -8.48
CA LEU A 569 33.20 -38.29 -9.50
C LEU A 569 31.96 -38.14 -10.39
N THR A 570 31.25 -39.24 -10.71
CA THR A 570 29.97 -39.17 -11.43
C THR A 570 28.94 -38.36 -10.65
N GLU A 571 28.78 -38.63 -9.35
CA GLU A 571 27.88 -37.85 -8.47
C GLU A 571 28.25 -36.36 -8.46
N ILE A 572 29.53 -36.03 -8.23
CA ILE A 572 30.01 -34.64 -8.23
C ILE A 572 29.75 -33.96 -9.58
N THR A 573 29.95 -34.66 -10.69
CA THR A 573 29.68 -34.13 -12.04
C THR A 573 28.20 -33.76 -12.20
N GLN A 574 27.30 -34.56 -11.61
CA GLN A 574 25.86 -34.30 -11.64
C GLN A 574 25.44 -33.15 -10.72
N GLU A 575 26.08 -33.02 -9.55
CA GLU A 575 25.93 -31.85 -8.67
C GLU A 575 26.40 -30.56 -9.36
N ILE A 576 27.54 -30.58 -10.05
CA ILE A 576 28.05 -29.44 -10.81
C ILE A 576 27.04 -29.03 -11.88
N ASN A 577 26.48 -29.96 -12.65
CA ASN A 577 25.45 -29.63 -13.65
C ASN A 577 24.24 -28.92 -13.02
N SER A 578 23.77 -29.39 -11.86
CA SER A 578 22.65 -28.77 -11.15
C SER A 578 22.99 -27.34 -10.69
N ALA A 579 24.19 -27.14 -10.14
CA ALA A 579 24.67 -25.82 -9.71
C ALA A 579 24.85 -24.86 -10.90
N VAL A 580 25.25 -25.37 -12.07
CA VAL A 580 25.41 -24.58 -13.30
C VAL A 580 24.06 -24.14 -13.86
N GLU A 581 23.03 -25.00 -13.80
CA GLU A 581 21.65 -24.61 -14.16
C GLU A 581 21.12 -23.51 -13.22
N GLU A 582 21.37 -23.64 -11.92
CA GLU A 582 21.00 -22.61 -10.94
C GLU A 582 21.73 -21.28 -11.20
N GLN A 583 23.04 -21.33 -11.46
CA GLN A 583 23.83 -20.14 -11.82
C GLN A 583 23.33 -19.49 -13.11
N ALA A 584 22.99 -20.28 -14.14
CA ALA A 584 22.42 -19.76 -15.38
C ALA A 584 21.11 -19.01 -15.13
N SER A 585 20.21 -19.59 -14.34
CA SER A 585 18.95 -18.96 -13.95
C SER A 585 19.18 -17.71 -13.10
N GLY A 586 20.12 -17.77 -12.15
CA GLY A 586 20.49 -16.63 -11.30
C GLY A 586 21.04 -15.46 -12.11
N ALA A 587 21.96 -15.72 -13.04
CA ALA A 587 22.50 -14.70 -13.94
C ALA A 587 21.40 -14.04 -14.78
N GLN A 588 20.48 -14.84 -15.35
CA GLN A 588 19.33 -14.29 -16.10
C GLN A 588 18.40 -13.44 -15.22
N ALA A 589 18.15 -13.86 -13.97
CA ALA A 589 17.34 -13.10 -13.04
C ALA A 589 17.97 -11.74 -12.72
N VAL A 590 19.30 -11.69 -12.55
CA VAL A 590 20.01 -10.43 -12.31
C VAL A 590 19.98 -9.53 -13.55
N VAL A 591 20.17 -10.07 -14.76
CA VAL A 591 20.03 -9.28 -16.01
C VAL A 591 18.65 -8.62 -16.08
N ARG A 592 17.57 -9.37 -15.83
CA ARG A 592 16.21 -8.78 -15.81
C ARG A 592 16.02 -7.72 -14.73
N ALA A 593 16.66 -7.90 -13.57
CA ALA A 593 16.63 -6.91 -12.50
C ALA A 593 17.39 -5.63 -12.89
N MET A 594 18.52 -5.77 -13.60
CA MET A 594 19.29 -4.64 -14.14
C MET A 594 18.51 -3.87 -15.19
N ASP A 595 17.79 -4.54 -16.10
CA ASP A 595 16.90 -3.89 -17.06
C ASP A 595 15.83 -3.04 -16.36
N LYS A 596 15.22 -3.59 -15.30
CA LYS A 596 14.23 -2.86 -14.51
C LYS A 596 14.82 -1.71 -13.71
N MET A 597 16.04 -1.86 -13.18
CA MET A 597 16.75 -0.74 -12.56
C MET A 597 17.09 0.34 -13.58
N ARG A 598 17.45 -0.02 -14.82
CA ARG A 598 17.74 0.96 -15.88
C ARG A 598 16.52 1.83 -16.16
N GLU A 599 15.33 1.23 -16.22
CA GLU A 599 14.05 1.95 -16.35
C GLU A 599 13.80 2.90 -15.18
N LEU A 600 13.98 2.43 -13.93
CA LEU A 600 13.81 3.26 -12.73
C LEU A 600 14.80 4.42 -12.65
N VAL A 601 16.06 4.19 -13.00
CA VAL A 601 17.10 5.23 -13.05
C VAL A 601 16.78 6.27 -14.11
N GLN A 602 16.29 5.84 -15.28
CA GLN A 602 15.85 6.75 -16.35
C GLN A 602 14.66 7.62 -15.88
N GLN A 603 13.70 7.01 -15.18
CA GLN A 603 12.56 7.72 -14.60
C GLN A 603 13.03 8.72 -13.52
N SER A 604 13.93 8.30 -12.63
CA SER A 604 14.51 9.15 -11.58
C SER A 604 15.23 10.37 -12.16
N ALA A 605 16.01 10.17 -13.23
CA ALA A 605 16.67 11.27 -13.93
C ALA A 605 15.64 12.27 -14.51
N SER A 606 14.58 11.76 -15.18
CA SER A 606 13.49 12.60 -15.69
C SER A 606 12.79 13.39 -14.59
N SER A 607 12.37 12.72 -13.51
CA SER A 607 11.72 13.37 -12.38
C SER A 607 12.61 14.40 -11.69
N SER A 608 13.93 14.16 -11.63
CA SER A 608 14.89 15.13 -11.10
C SER A 608 14.94 16.41 -11.95
N THR A 609 14.94 16.27 -13.29
CA THR A 609 14.87 17.44 -14.18
C THR A 609 13.57 18.23 -14.04
N GLU A 610 12.44 17.54 -13.87
CA GLU A 610 11.14 18.18 -13.64
C GLU A 610 11.08 18.90 -12.28
N LEU A 611 11.60 18.28 -11.21
CA LEU A 611 11.68 18.90 -9.88
C LEU A 611 12.56 20.15 -9.89
N SER A 612 13.70 20.10 -10.59
CA SER A 612 14.58 21.27 -10.74
C SER A 612 13.85 22.41 -11.45
N ALA A 613 13.15 22.13 -12.55
CA ALA A 613 12.35 23.13 -13.27
C ALA A 613 11.20 23.69 -12.41
N ALA A 614 10.51 22.86 -11.63
CA ALA A 614 9.45 23.28 -10.72
C ALA A 614 10.00 24.16 -9.58
N ALA A 615 11.16 23.80 -9.02
CA ALA A 615 11.84 24.60 -8.01
C ALA A 615 12.27 25.97 -8.56
N GLU A 616 12.78 26.04 -9.79
CA GLU A 616 13.08 27.31 -10.45
C GLU A 616 11.83 28.18 -10.64
N GLN A 617 10.70 27.57 -11.01
CA GLN A 617 9.43 28.30 -11.13
C GLN A 617 8.94 28.83 -9.78
N MET A 618 9.02 28.03 -8.73
CA MET A 618 8.67 28.44 -7.36
C MET A 618 9.58 29.56 -6.85
N LEU A 619 10.89 29.53 -7.16
CA LEU A 619 11.83 30.62 -6.86
C LEU A 619 11.42 31.91 -7.56
N LYS A 620 11.04 31.85 -8.84
CA LYS A 620 10.55 33.02 -9.59
C LYS A 620 9.25 33.58 -8.97
N LEU A 621 8.31 32.70 -8.61
CA LEU A 621 7.04 33.10 -7.99
C LEU A 621 7.26 33.74 -6.61
N SER A 622 8.11 33.14 -5.78
CA SER A 622 8.48 33.68 -4.46
C SER A 622 9.15 35.06 -4.58
N ARG A 623 10.08 35.25 -5.53
CA ARG A 623 10.67 36.57 -5.79
C ARG A 623 9.62 37.59 -6.23
N HIS A 624 8.67 37.19 -7.06
CA HIS A 624 7.59 38.08 -7.48
C HIS A 624 6.64 38.45 -6.33
N LEU A 625 6.36 37.51 -5.42
CA LEU A 625 5.60 37.77 -4.20
C LEU A 625 6.35 38.73 -3.27
N LEU A 626 7.66 38.54 -3.08
CA LEU A 626 8.50 39.44 -2.28
C LEU A 626 8.51 40.86 -2.88
N ASP A 627 8.72 41.00 -4.19
CA ASP A 627 8.67 42.30 -4.89
C ASP A 627 7.29 42.98 -4.78
N SER A 628 6.21 42.19 -4.84
CA SER A 628 4.85 42.71 -4.64
C SER A 628 4.61 43.19 -3.20
N MET A 629 5.18 42.49 -2.21
CA MET A 629 5.10 42.89 -0.81
C MET A 629 6.02 44.08 -0.48
N ASP A 630 7.07 44.33 -1.26
CA ASP A 630 7.97 45.48 -1.11
C ASP A 630 7.32 46.83 -1.40
N ARG A 631 6.17 46.84 -2.06
CA ARG A 631 5.33 48.03 -2.22
C ARG A 631 4.69 48.49 -0.89
N PHE A 632 4.62 47.63 0.12
CA PHE A 632 4.04 47.95 1.42
C PHE A 632 5.12 48.33 2.45
N ILE A 633 5.00 49.53 3.01
CA ILE A 633 5.91 50.07 4.02
C ILE A 633 5.43 49.62 5.41
N LEU A 634 6.27 48.87 6.12
CA LEU A 634 5.96 48.32 7.45
C LEU A 634 6.70 49.02 8.61
N ASP A 635 7.71 49.82 8.30
CA ASP A 635 8.46 50.62 9.26
C ASP A 635 9.11 51.82 8.54
N ARG A 636 8.97 53.04 9.09
CA ARG A 636 9.61 54.27 8.55
C ARG A 636 11.08 54.36 8.89
N SER A 637 11.59 53.52 9.80
CA SER A 637 13.00 53.50 10.18
C SER A 637 13.94 53.00 9.07
N ASN A 638 13.38 52.48 7.96
CA ASN A 638 14.15 51.91 6.86
C ASN A 638 13.62 52.34 5.48
N GLN A 639 13.64 53.64 5.20
CA GLN A 639 13.62 54.11 3.81
C GLN A 639 14.99 53.79 3.16
N PRO A 640 15.06 53.06 2.04
CA PRO A 640 16.19 53.18 1.15
C PRO A 640 16.09 54.55 0.50
N HIS A 641 17.13 55.38 0.66
CA HIS A 641 17.25 56.62 -0.08
C HIS A 641 17.04 56.38 -1.58
N SER A 642 16.18 57.22 -2.12
CA SER A 642 15.88 57.42 -3.52
C SER A 642 17.12 57.30 -4.41
N ARG A 643 16.95 56.58 -5.51
CA ARG A 643 17.79 56.66 -6.72
C ARG A 643 18.26 58.11 -6.97
N ARG A 644 19.57 58.33 -6.82
CA ARG A 644 20.29 59.39 -7.52
C ARG A 644 21.27 58.70 -8.45
N GLY A 645 21.14 59.00 -9.73
CA GLY A 645 22.03 58.48 -10.75
C GLY A 645 23.45 59.03 -10.58
N ASP A 646 24.44 58.19 -10.81
CA ASP A 646 25.78 58.59 -11.16
C ASP A 646 26.23 57.81 -12.42
N VAL A 647 26.08 58.51 -13.54
CA VAL A 647 27.09 58.76 -14.57
C VAL A 647 28.24 57.76 -14.71
N TYR A 648 28.29 57.15 -15.90
CA TYR A 648 29.48 56.80 -16.69
C TYR A 648 30.86 57.09 -16.08
N GLY A 649 31.59 56.03 -15.76
CA GLY A 649 33.04 56.04 -15.50
C GLY A 649 33.78 54.99 -16.31
N LYS A 650 34.14 55.33 -17.56
CA LYS A 650 35.19 54.64 -18.33
C LYS A 650 36.55 54.88 -17.65
N ARG A 651 37.32 53.82 -17.38
CA ARG A 651 38.72 53.64 -17.85
C ARG A 651 39.41 52.38 -17.29
N ARG A 652 40.01 51.63 -18.23
CA ARG A 652 41.36 51.02 -18.26
C ARG A 652 41.91 50.50 -16.93
N GLY A 653 42.29 49.23 -16.77
CA GLY A 653 42.99 48.34 -17.70
C GLY A 653 44.45 48.19 -17.26
N SER A 654 44.89 46.96 -16.97
CA SER A 654 46.28 46.45 -17.04
C SER A 654 46.27 45.06 -16.37
N GLN A 655 46.30 43.95 -17.11
CA GLN A 655 47.48 43.29 -17.69
C GLN A 655 47.99 42.18 -16.76
N GLY A 656 47.99 40.96 -17.28
CA GLY A 656 48.53 39.79 -16.59
C GLY A 656 48.23 38.48 -17.30
N ASP A 657 48.36 38.43 -18.62
CA ASP A 657 48.65 37.16 -19.30
C ASP A 657 50.01 36.67 -18.83
N ARG A 658 50.08 35.40 -18.43
CA ARG A 658 51.25 34.57 -18.67
C ARG A 658 50.85 33.09 -18.66
N GLU A 659 50.92 32.55 -19.86
CA GLU A 659 51.15 31.15 -20.20
C GLU A 659 52.09 30.45 -19.22
N GLN A 660 51.78 29.20 -18.87
CA GLN A 660 52.76 28.10 -18.78
C GLN A 660 52.04 26.76 -18.66
N GLU A 661 52.04 26.00 -19.75
CA GLU A 661 52.15 24.54 -19.78
C GLU A 661 53.51 24.21 -20.45
N PRO A 662 54.07 22.99 -20.41
CA PRO A 662 53.72 21.79 -19.63
C PRO A 662 54.97 21.08 -19.04
N GLU A 663 54.79 19.82 -18.62
CA GLU A 663 55.79 18.73 -18.59
C GLU A 663 56.52 18.47 -17.24
N TYR A 664 56.25 17.33 -16.59
CA TYR A 664 57.10 16.12 -16.54
C TYR A 664 56.54 15.05 -15.57
N ALA A 665 56.23 13.90 -16.16
CA ALA A 665 56.74 12.56 -15.84
C ALA A 665 56.56 11.88 -14.45
N GLU A 666 55.99 10.68 -14.56
CA GLU A 666 56.53 9.37 -14.10
C GLU A 666 56.00 8.70 -12.82
N LEU A 667 55.29 7.58 -13.10
CA LEU A 667 55.54 6.21 -12.64
C LEU A 667 55.29 5.80 -11.17
N ALA A 668 54.27 4.92 -11.07
CA ALA A 668 54.39 3.52 -10.63
C ALA A 668 53.95 3.12 -9.20
N ARG A 669 53.02 2.14 -9.23
CA ARG A 669 52.79 0.99 -8.32
C ARG A 669 52.12 1.21 -6.96
N SER A 670 50.89 0.70 -6.83
CA SER A 670 50.60 -0.67 -6.34
C SER A 670 49.19 -1.08 -6.74
#